data_AF-A0A363U1C3-F1
#
_entry.id   AF-A0A363U1C3-F1
#
_cell.length_a   1.000
_cell.length_b   1.000
_cell.length_c   1.000
_cell.angle_alpha   90.00
_cell.angle_beta   90.00
_cell.angle_gamma   90.00
#
_symmetry.space_group_name_H-M   'P 1'
#
loop_
_entity.id
_entity.type
_entity.pdbx_description
1 polymer ?
#
loop_
_entity_poly.entity_id
_entity_poly.type
_entity_poly.pdbx_seq_one_letter_code
_entity_poly.pdbx_strand_id
1 'polypeptide(L)'
;MAGRGVDIKLGGELAEEVIAAVNRVLGKSGYENPFDMTHEERRVALKNADPANHGIYAAEVKLFLQYFEDMERVKELGGLHVIGSERHEARRIDNQLRGRAARQGDPGSSRFYLSLEDDLMRLFGGDRVSNLMQSLKVDDSLPLEVRMVGNIIENSQHRVEGANFDVRKHLLEYDDVLNKQRGQIYGQRDRIFSKEDLSDDIQEMLDLEIKQRVETGLADEEGPWKFIAWLEQVQPPFMSGERLFPSFGLSLLLKELSNADDFQQAAHELITRAIEAENAHHSRAIEEMIDRTEEAYEAQVESRTDALDAYFDGLRDMEETPRPQKILEEINALTGMQIRLNGEQLRKFDEDIDEARDLIRNFVSAQLTGIYASRLIASVANRVGESLGEKFEVKDWDDAADMIQEAADNALERRRERLVGEKGQIGRDLENLMPSEPTDTNILKLLITISQGARTVFDQRTHRQVRQVFNRFTYIFLIAQLLEGITAEQLTEDVLAHLEEAEEALVFAMGQSEYNRLSANATRLADFGEAAKKAFGEERLNETAAGLGESDREALVEAIGRYVLNEIRRQLLLSATSELWVDYLTRIEALRVSIGLEAYAQRDPLVQYKTKASEMFAQLVEDIRGLVVSRAFIAQRRPIEINPVETTDQPQQPQIQPNTQPAGSGRKKRRRRN
;
A
#
# COMPACT_ATOMS: atom_id res chain seq x y z
N MET A 1 19.40 39.75 -7.18
CA MET A 1 20.64 40.17 -6.49
C MET A 1 21.87 39.43 -7.02
N ALA A 2 22.30 39.74 -8.25
CA ALA A 2 23.55 39.20 -8.81
C ALA A 2 24.77 39.68 -8.01
N GLY A 3 25.89 38.93 -8.06
CA GLY A 3 27.10 39.27 -7.30
C GLY A 3 26.89 39.25 -5.77
N ARG A 4 26.02 38.36 -5.26
CA ARG A 4 25.82 38.20 -3.81
C ARG A 4 27.05 37.55 -3.19
N GLY A 5 27.54 38.10 -2.08
CA GLY A 5 28.75 37.63 -1.41
C GLY A 5 30.04 38.33 -1.85
N VAL A 6 30.02 39.03 -3.00
CA VAL A 6 31.15 39.84 -3.48
C VAL A 6 30.94 41.30 -3.08
N ASP A 7 31.98 41.90 -2.50
CA ASP A 7 32.00 43.31 -2.09
C ASP A 7 32.43 44.22 -3.26
N ILE A 8 31.78 45.38 -3.39
CA ILE A 8 32.13 46.37 -4.41
C ILE A 8 33.02 47.42 -3.73
N LYS A 9 34.34 47.25 -3.88
CA LYS A 9 35.35 48.15 -3.31
C LYS A 9 35.61 49.34 -4.24
N LEU A 10 35.80 50.54 -3.67
CA LEU A 10 35.89 51.79 -4.44
C LEU A 10 37.12 51.92 -5.36
N GLY A 11 38.18 51.13 -5.15
CA GLY A 11 39.36 51.06 -6.04
C GLY A 11 39.37 49.86 -7.00
N GLY A 12 38.29 49.07 -7.04
CA GLY A 12 38.23 47.80 -7.76
C GLY A 12 38.63 46.58 -6.91
N GLU A 13 38.88 45.45 -7.55
CA GLU A 13 39.31 44.22 -6.89
C GLU A 13 40.82 44.03 -7.03
N LEU A 14 41.51 43.86 -5.90
CA LEU A 14 42.93 43.50 -5.89
C LEU A 14 43.06 41.98 -5.99
N ALA A 15 43.72 41.49 -7.04
CA ALA A 15 44.05 40.08 -7.15
C ALA A 15 45.03 39.65 -6.03
N GLU A 16 44.86 38.45 -5.49
CA GLU A 16 45.71 37.92 -4.42
C GLU A 16 47.20 37.88 -4.82
N GLU A 17 47.48 37.66 -6.10
CA GLU A 17 48.83 37.65 -6.66
C GLU A 17 49.54 39.00 -6.48
N VAL A 18 48.80 40.11 -6.61
CA VAL A 18 49.31 41.47 -6.41
C VAL A 18 49.67 41.69 -4.93
N ILE A 19 48.82 41.23 -4.01
CA ILE A 19 49.04 41.34 -2.56
C ILE A 19 50.25 40.48 -2.14
N ALA A 20 50.36 39.26 -2.68
CA ALA A 20 51.50 38.37 -2.42
C ALA A 20 52.81 38.95 -2.95
N ALA A 21 52.80 39.58 -4.13
CA ALA A 21 53.95 40.27 -4.69
C ALA A 21 54.39 41.45 -3.80
N VAL A 22 53.45 42.28 -3.34
CA VAL A 22 53.70 43.38 -2.41
C VAL A 22 54.32 42.89 -1.10
N ASN A 23 53.80 41.81 -0.51
CA ASN A 23 54.35 41.23 0.72
C ASN A 23 55.80 40.74 0.54
N ARG A 24 56.14 40.16 -0.62
CA ARG A 24 57.52 39.74 -0.93
C ARG A 24 58.47 40.93 -1.07
N VAL A 25 58.01 42.02 -1.69
CA VAL A 25 58.79 43.26 -1.83
C VAL A 25 59.04 43.92 -0.47
N LEU A 26 58.02 43.98 0.38
CA LEU A 26 58.14 44.50 1.74
C LEU A 26 59.05 43.62 2.62
N GLY A 27 58.96 42.30 2.52
CA GLY A 27 59.86 41.38 3.22
C GLY A 27 61.33 41.58 2.84
N LYS A 28 61.62 41.77 1.55
CA LYS A 28 62.99 42.12 1.07
C LYS A 28 63.46 43.48 1.56
N SER A 29 62.53 44.40 1.81
CA SER A 29 62.81 45.74 2.31
C SER A 29 62.96 45.78 3.84
N GLY A 30 62.99 44.63 4.52
CA GLY A 30 63.30 44.50 5.94
C GLY A 30 62.08 44.49 6.88
N TYR A 31 60.85 44.40 6.35
CA TYR A 31 59.65 44.26 7.17
C TYR A 31 59.44 42.79 7.56
N GLU A 32 59.48 42.47 8.86
CA GLU A 32 59.50 41.08 9.35
C GLU A 32 58.20 40.31 9.08
N ASN A 33 57.01 40.94 9.20
CA ASN A 33 55.70 40.30 8.97
C ASN A 33 54.76 41.12 8.07
N PRO A 34 55.00 41.23 6.74
CA PRO A 34 54.14 41.99 5.84
C PRO A 34 52.73 41.40 5.66
N PHE A 35 52.53 40.13 6.00
CA PHE A 35 51.24 39.44 5.88
C PHE A 35 50.19 39.93 6.88
N ASP A 36 50.60 40.38 8.05
CA ASP A 36 49.69 40.85 9.11
C ASP A 36 49.35 42.33 8.99
N MET A 37 50.04 43.06 8.10
CA MET A 37 49.79 44.48 7.85
C MET A 37 48.43 44.68 7.17
N THR A 38 47.77 45.79 7.48
CA THR A 38 46.61 46.27 6.72
C THR A 38 47.04 46.77 5.34
N HIS A 39 46.07 46.87 4.43
CA HIS A 39 46.29 47.42 3.08
C HIS A 39 46.91 48.84 3.13
N GLU A 40 46.45 49.70 4.05
CA GLU A 40 46.99 51.06 4.19
C GLU A 40 48.41 51.07 4.76
N GLU A 41 48.71 50.22 5.75
CA GLU A 41 50.06 50.08 6.29
C GLU A 41 51.04 49.59 5.22
N ARG A 42 50.63 48.63 4.37
CA ARG A 42 51.43 48.19 3.21
C ARG A 42 51.67 49.34 2.24
N ARG A 43 50.66 50.17 1.96
CA ARG A 43 50.79 51.33 1.07
C ARG A 43 51.83 52.31 1.60
N VAL A 44 51.79 52.65 2.90
CA VAL A 44 52.75 53.57 3.53
C VAL A 44 54.15 52.97 3.55
N ALA A 45 54.28 51.70 3.95
CA ALA A 45 55.57 51.00 3.98
C ALA A 45 56.22 50.90 2.61
N LEU A 46 55.40 50.69 1.57
CA LEU A 46 55.88 50.57 0.20
C LEU A 46 56.27 51.92 -0.41
N LYS A 47 55.60 53.01 -0.04
CA LYS A 47 56.03 54.38 -0.40
C LYS A 47 57.39 54.77 0.22
N ASN A 48 57.74 54.18 1.36
CA ASN A 48 59.00 54.44 2.07
C ASN A 48 60.12 53.43 1.72
N ALA A 49 59.80 52.35 0.99
CA ALA A 49 60.76 51.36 0.55
C ALA A 49 61.56 51.87 -0.67
N ASP A 50 62.82 51.45 -0.79
CA ASP A 50 63.65 51.81 -1.95
C ASP A 50 63.08 51.16 -3.22
N PRO A 51 62.74 51.93 -4.28
CA PRO A 51 62.23 51.40 -5.55
C PRO A 51 63.15 50.35 -6.21
N ALA A 52 64.46 50.35 -5.89
CA ALA A 52 65.39 49.32 -6.35
C ALA A 52 65.01 47.90 -5.88
N ASN A 53 64.29 47.78 -4.76
CA ASN A 53 63.87 46.51 -4.18
C ASN A 53 62.60 45.91 -4.81
N HIS A 54 61.93 46.64 -5.72
CA HIS A 54 60.74 46.16 -6.41
C HIS A 54 61.06 44.99 -7.36
N GLY A 55 62.26 45.01 -7.98
CA GLY A 55 62.75 43.94 -8.84
C GLY A 55 61.76 43.56 -9.95
N ILE A 56 61.49 42.26 -10.10
CA ILE A 56 60.55 41.70 -11.09
C ILE A 56 59.07 41.99 -10.80
N TYR A 57 58.74 42.46 -9.58
CA TYR A 57 57.35 42.69 -9.13
C TYR A 57 56.90 44.15 -9.28
N ALA A 58 57.65 44.96 -10.04
CA ALA A 58 57.39 46.40 -10.17
C ALA A 58 56.01 46.70 -10.77
N ALA A 59 55.48 45.83 -11.63
CA ALA A 59 54.17 46.01 -12.26
C ALA A 59 53.03 45.82 -11.23
N GLU A 60 53.12 44.79 -10.40
CA GLU A 60 52.16 44.46 -9.34
C GLU A 60 52.18 45.52 -8.25
N VAL A 61 53.36 46.00 -7.87
CA VAL A 61 53.52 47.12 -6.94
C VAL A 61 52.86 48.39 -7.48
N LYS A 62 53.04 48.68 -8.77
CA LYS A 62 52.37 49.82 -9.42
C LYS A 62 50.86 49.66 -9.40
N LEU A 63 50.33 48.48 -9.72
CA LEU A 63 48.89 48.19 -9.66
C LEU A 63 48.33 48.35 -8.24
N PHE A 64 49.07 47.92 -7.22
CA PHE A 64 48.69 48.09 -5.82
C PHE A 64 48.62 49.56 -5.40
N LEU A 65 49.59 50.40 -5.80
CA LEU A 65 49.54 51.83 -5.50
C LEU A 65 48.43 52.54 -6.29
N GLN A 66 48.27 52.19 -7.56
CA GLN A 66 47.20 52.70 -8.43
C GLN A 66 45.83 52.41 -7.84
N TYR A 67 45.61 51.22 -7.26
CA TYR A 67 44.36 50.86 -6.59
C TYR A 67 43.94 51.89 -5.52
N PHE A 68 44.88 52.40 -4.71
CA PHE A 68 44.53 53.39 -3.70
C PHE A 68 44.34 54.79 -4.29
N GLU A 69 45.09 55.15 -5.32
CA GLU A 69 44.88 56.42 -6.04
C GLU A 69 43.49 56.44 -6.68
N ASP A 70 43.08 55.35 -7.30
CA ASP A 70 41.74 55.17 -7.87
C ASP A 70 40.68 55.16 -6.77
N MET A 71 40.94 54.48 -5.65
CA MET A 71 40.05 54.47 -4.48
C MET A 71 39.82 55.89 -3.92
N GLU A 72 40.89 56.67 -3.71
CA GLU A 72 40.80 58.05 -3.23
C GLU A 72 40.03 58.93 -4.23
N ARG A 73 40.32 58.79 -5.52
CA ARG A 73 39.61 59.51 -6.58
C ARG A 73 38.11 59.19 -6.59
N VAL A 74 37.74 57.92 -6.42
CA VAL A 74 36.32 57.52 -6.34
C VAL A 74 35.67 58.05 -5.06
N LYS A 75 36.38 58.10 -3.94
CA LYS A 75 35.89 58.74 -2.69
C LYS A 75 35.63 60.23 -2.88
N GLU A 76 36.54 60.95 -3.54
CA GLU A 76 36.36 62.38 -3.87
C GLU A 76 35.15 62.63 -4.76
N LEU A 77 34.82 61.68 -5.65
CA LEU A 77 33.63 61.72 -6.51
C LEU A 77 32.33 61.35 -5.77
N GLY A 78 32.37 61.06 -4.46
CA GLY A 78 31.19 60.71 -3.65
C GLY A 78 30.96 59.22 -3.47
N GLY A 79 31.91 58.38 -3.91
CA GLY A 79 31.90 56.93 -3.73
C GLY A 79 30.87 56.18 -4.56
N LEU A 80 30.51 54.96 -4.12
CA LEU A 80 29.59 54.11 -4.87
C LEU A 80 28.16 54.66 -4.80
N HIS A 81 27.58 54.94 -5.96
CA HIS A 81 26.16 55.24 -6.10
C HIS A 81 25.37 53.99 -6.50
N VAL A 82 24.43 53.57 -5.65
CA VAL A 82 23.55 52.44 -5.92
C VAL A 82 22.22 52.93 -6.46
N ILE A 83 21.92 52.56 -7.70
CA ILE A 83 20.63 52.83 -8.34
C ILE A 83 19.80 51.56 -8.29
N GLY A 84 18.67 51.61 -7.59
CA GLY A 84 17.63 50.60 -7.71
C GLY A 84 16.67 51.00 -8.82
N SER A 85 16.51 50.17 -9.85
CA SER A 85 15.60 50.43 -10.97
C SER A 85 14.14 50.13 -10.66
N GLU A 86 13.90 49.34 -9.61
CA GLU A 86 12.59 48.93 -9.10
C GLU A 86 12.73 48.55 -7.62
N ARG A 87 11.61 48.22 -6.96
CA ARG A 87 11.63 47.62 -5.61
C ARG A 87 11.27 46.16 -5.64
N HIS A 88 11.95 45.38 -4.80
CA HIS A 88 11.61 43.99 -4.58
C HIS A 88 10.34 43.87 -3.72
N GLU A 89 9.70 42.71 -3.78
CA GLU A 89 8.59 42.34 -2.92
C GLU A 89 8.92 42.45 -1.42
N ALA A 90 10.17 42.16 -1.06
CA ALA A 90 10.65 42.21 0.32
C ALA A 90 11.64 43.36 0.53
N ARG A 91 11.34 44.25 1.48
CA ARG A 91 12.15 45.41 1.86
C ARG A 91 13.56 45.02 2.30
N ARG A 92 13.70 43.85 2.90
CA ARG A 92 15.00 43.29 3.30
C ARG A 92 15.97 43.21 2.11
N ILE A 93 15.49 42.89 0.92
CA ILE A 93 16.33 42.76 -0.29
C ILE A 93 16.75 44.14 -0.82
N ASP A 94 15.84 45.11 -0.80
CA ASP A 94 16.17 46.49 -1.15
C ASP A 94 17.24 47.08 -0.22
N ASN A 95 17.14 46.80 1.09
CA ASN A 95 18.14 47.21 2.06
C ASN A 95 19.50 46.53 1.83
N GLN A 96 19.52 45.27 1.36
CA GLN A 96 20.76 44.59 0.97
C GLN A 96 21.43 45.25 -0.22
N LEU A 97 20.65 45.69 -1.22
CA LEU A 97 21.17 46.45 -2.37
C LEU A 97 21.71 47.80 -1.91
N ARG A 98 20.95 48.50 -1.07
CA ARG A 98 21.32 49.80 -0.50
C ARG A 98 22.64 49.74 0.27
N GLY A 99 22.80 48.71 1.10
CA GLY A 99 24.01 48.45 1.89
C GLY A 99 25.22 47.96 1.09
N ARG A 100 25.17 47.99 -0.25
CA ARG A 100 26.37 47.86 -1.10
C ARG A 100 27.16 49.17 -1.17
N ALA A 101 26.49 50.32 -1.08
CA ALA A 101 27.15 51.62 -0.96
C ALA A 101 27.54 51.90 0.51
N ALA A 102 28.45 52.85 0.69
CA ALA A 102 28.88 53.38 2.00
C ALA A 102 29.36 52.31 3.01
N ARG A 103 30.05 51.28 2.50
CA ARG A 103 30.65 50.24 3.35
C ARG A 103 31.88 50.79 4.08
N GLN A 104 32.11 50.32 5.31
CA GLN A 104 33.26 50.72 6.14
C GLN A 104 33.41 52.25 6.33
N GLY A 105 32.29 53.01 6.25
CA GLY A 105 32.30 54.46 6.41
C GLY A 105 32.72 55.23 5.15
N ASP A 106 32.89 54.55 4.01
CA ASP A 106 33.14 55.21 2.73
C ASP A 106 31.97 56.14 2.35
N PRO A 107 32.22 57.24 1.61
CA PRO A 107 31.14 58.00 1.00
C PRO A 107 30.37 57.11 0.04
N GLY A 108 29.06 57.31 -0.03
CA GLY A 108 28.21 56.54 -0.91
C GLY A 108 26.78 57.05 -0.83
N SER A 109 26.02 56.75 -1.87
CA SER A 109 24.62 57.14 -1.93
C SER A 109 23.80 56.07 -2.61
N SER A 110 22.51 56.09 -2.36
CA SER A 110 21.60 55.14 -2.96
C SER A 110 20.28 55.81 -3.31
N ARG A 111 19.75 55.55 -4.49
CA ARG A 111 18.45 56.06 -4.90
C ARG A 111 17.69 54.97 -5.64
N PHE A 112 16.44 54.79 -5.27
CA PHE A 112 15.53 53.89 -5.95
C PHE A 112 14.61 54.74 -6.83
N TYR A 113 14.55 54.37 -8.10
CA TYR A 113 13.59 54.89 -9.05
C TYR A 113 12.50 53.83 -9.19
N LEU A 114 11.25 54.28 -9.26
CA LEU A 114 10.10 53.40 -9.44
C LEU A 114 9.21 54.00 -10.51
N SER A 115 8.56 53.14 -11.27
CA SER A 115 7.44 53.47 -12.13
C SER A 115 6.13 52.98 -11.54
N LEU A 116 5.02 53.62 -11.92
CA LEU A 116 3.68 53.10 -11.63
C LEU A 116 3.40 51.80 -12.40
N GLU A 117 4.16 51.53 -13.45
CA GLU A 117 4.06 50.31 -14.26
C GLU A 117 4.87 49.13 -13.68
N ASP A 118 5.68 49.36 -12.64
CA ASP A 118 6.48 48.30 -12.00
C ASP A 118 5.57 47.21 -11.40
N ASP A 119 6.06 45.96 -11.35
CA ASP A 119 5.28 44.81 -10.88
C ASP A 119 4.68 45.00 -9.49
N LEU A 120 5.46 45.56 -8.55
CA LEU A 120 5.00 45.86 -7.19
C LEU A 120 3.84 46.87 -7.19
N MET A 121 3.90 47.88 -8.05
CA MET A 121 2.87 48.92 -8.16
C MET A 121 1.63 48.38 -8.86
N ARG A 122 1.81 47.65 -9.97
CA ARG A 122 0.74 46.99 -10.71
C ARG A 122 -0.09 46.04 -9.83
N LEU A 123 0.55 45.28 -8.95
CA LEU A 123 -0.13 44.28 -8.13
C LEU A 123 -0.83 44.85 -6.88
N PHE A 124 -0.34 45.96 -6.29
CA PHE A 124 -0.76 46.35 -4.93
C PHE A 124 -1.05 47.84 -4.68
N GLY A 125 -0.73 48.76 -5.60
CA GLY A 125 -0.80 50.21 -5.32
C GLY A 125 -1.06 51.16 -6.49
N GLY A 126 -1.03 50.69 -7.73
CA GLY A 126 -1.08 51.50 -8.96
C GLY A 126 -2.32 52.39 -9.04
N ASP A 127 -3.51 51.82 -8.85
CA ASP A 127 -4.77 52.56 -9.01
C ASP A 127 -4.92 53.73 -8.00
N ARG A 128 -4.50 53.52 -6.75
CA ARG A 128 -4.60 54.57 -5.72
C ARG A 128 -3.63 55.72 -5.97
N VAL A 129 -2.41 55.40 -6.43
CA VAL A 129 -1.40 56.41 -6.74
C VAL A 129 -1.69 57.09 -8.07
N SER A 130 -2.17 56.36 -9.07
CA SER A 130 -2.61 56.89 -10.37
C SER A 130 -3.77 57.88 -10.22
N ASN A 131 -4.81 57.53 -9.44
CA ASN A 131 -5.92 58.43 -9.14
C ASN A 131 -5.48 59.70 -8.39
N LEU A 132 -4.50 59.58 -7.49
CA LEU A 132 -3.91 60.73 -6.80
C LEU A 132 -3.15 61.64 -7.80
N MET A 133 -2.41 61.07 -8.75
CA MET A 133 -1.68 61.83 -9.79
C MET A 133 -2.61 62.59 -10.72
N GLN A 134 -3.69 61.94 -11.16
CA GLN A 134 -4.71 62.59 -11.98
C GLN A 134 -5.38 63.77 -11.25
N SER A 135 -5.58 63.66 -9.94
CA SER A 135 -6.17 64.73 -9.13
C SER A 135 -5.23 65.92 -8.91
N LEU A 136 -3.92 65.67 -8.80
CA LEU A 136 -2.91 66.71 -8.57
C LEU A 136 -2.41 67.36 -9.88
N LYS A 137 -2.83 66.85 -11.04
CA LYS A 137 -2.42 67.32 -12.38
C LYS A 137 -0.90 67.45 -12.51
N VAL A 138 -0.16 66.52 -11.92
CA VAL A 138 1.30 66.47 -12.06
C VAL A 138 1.63 65.93 -13.44
N ASP A 139 2.58 66.55 -14.12
CA ASP A 139 3.07 66.08 -15.42
C ASP A 139 3.81 64.75 -15.25
N ASP A 140 3.49 63.77 -16.11
CA ASP A 140 4.05 62.41 -16.07
C ASP A 140 5.58 62.38 -16.25
N SER A 141 6.17 63.45 -16.78
CA SER A 141 7.63 63.59 -16.95
C SER A 141 8.37 64.11 -15.71
N LEU A 142 7.66 64.53 -14.65
CA LEU A 142 8.27 65.11 -13.46
C LEU A 142 8.49 64.06 -12.35
N PRO A 143 9.73 63.95 -11.80
CA PRO A 143 10.00 63.10 -10.65
C PRO A 143 9.18 63.50 -9.42
N LEU A 144 8.44 62.55 -8.86
CA LEU A 144 7.61 62.74 -7.68
C LEU A 144 8.40 62.46 -6.39
N GLU A 145 8.83 63.50 -5.69
CA GLU A 145 9.45 63.36 -4.36
C GLU A 145 8.44 63.64 -3.23
N VAL A 146 7.31 62.90 -3.23
CA VAL A 146 6.23 63.07 -2.23
C VAL A 146 6.30 61.97 -1.17
N ARG A 147 6.48 62.35 0.10
CA ARG A 147 6.56 61.40 1.24
C ARG A 147 5.36 60.46 1.34
N MET A 148 4.16 60.92 0.97
CA MET A 148 2.92 60.12 0.98
C MET A 148 2.98 58.90 0.04
N VAL A 149 3.59 59.05 -1.15
CA VAL A 149 3.74 57.95 -2.12
C VAL A 149 4.72 56.90 -1.59
N GLY A 150 5.79 57.35 -0.90
CA GLY A 150 6.73 56.46 -0.22
C GLY A 150 6.07 55.53 0.81
N ASN A 151 5.13 56.05 1.62
CA ASN A 151 4.39 55.26 2.60
C ASN A 151 3.45 54.23 1.95
N ILE A 152 2.84 54.57 0.80
CA ILE A 152 1.96 53.63 0.07
C ILE A 152 2.78 52.44 -0.47
N ILE A 153 3.97 52.72 -1.02
CA ILE A 153 4.89 51.70 -1.51
C ILE A 153 5.33 50.77 -0.36
N GLU A 154 5.71 51.34 0.79
CA GLU A 154 6.11 50.59 1.97
C GLU A 154 4.98 49.69 2.51
N ASN A 155 3.75 50.19 2.56
CA ASN A 155 2.57 49.41 2.93
C ASN A 155 2.25 48.29 1.93
N SER A 156 2.54 48.49 0.63
CA SER A 156 2.42 47.44 -0.37
C SER A 156 3.46 46.34 -0.16
N GLN A 157 4.73 46.68 0.10
CA GLN A 157 5.77 45.69 0.44
C GLN A 157 5.40 44.90 1.70
N HIS A 158 4.92 45.56 2.76
CA HIS A 158 4.47 44.89 3.98
C HIS A 158 3.33 43.89 3.75
N ARG A 159 2.38 44.22 2.85
CA ARG A 159 1.28 43.30 2.49
C ARG A 159 1.79 42.06 1.75
N VAL A 160 2.73 42.24 0.80
CA VAL A 160 3.33 41.11 0.07
C VAL A 160 4.17 40.23 0.99
N GLU A 161 4.94 40.84 1.89
CA GLU A 161 5.69 40.11 2.92
C GLU A 161 4.76 39.33 3.84
N GLY A 162 3.62 39.92 4.25
CA GLY A 162 2.59 39.24 5.03
C GLY A 162 1.99 38.04 4.29
N ALA A 163 1.58 38.21 3.03
CA ALA A 163 1.06 37.10 2.22
C ALA A 163 2.08 35.96 2.06
N ASN A 164 3.34 36.30 1.77
CA ASN A 164 4.43 35.31 1.70
C ASN A 164 4.70 34.62 3.04
N PHE A 165 4.55 35.33 4.16
CA PHE A 165 4.66 34.75 5.50
C PHE A 165 3.51 33.77 5.77
N ASP A 166 2.27 34.14 5.45
CA ASP A 166 1.09 33.30 5.66
C ASP A 166 1.18 32.00 4.84
N VAL A 167 1.59 32.08 3.57
CA VAL A 167 1.82 30.89 2.72
C VAL A 167 2.86 29.96 3.35
N ARG A 168 3.98 30.51 3.85
CA ARG A 168 5.02 29.70 4.51
C ARG A 168 4.55 29.11 5.84
N LYS A 169 3.79 29.87 6.61
CA LYS A 169 3.21 29.42 7.87
C LYS A 169 2.27 28.24 7.62
N HIS A 170 1.38 28.34 6.64
CA HIS A 170 0.51 27.23 6.27
C HIS A 170 1.31 26.00 5.82
N LEU A 171 2.30 26.16 4.96
CA LEU A 171 3.16 25.05 4.54
C LEU A 171 3.86 24.37 5.73
N LEU A 172 4.36 25.17 6.69
CA LEU A 172 4.96 24.66 7.91
C LEU A 172 3.96 23.91 8.79
N GLU A 173 2.73 24.39 8.91
CA GLU A 173 1.67 23.73 9.70
C GLU A 173 1.30 22.34 9.15
N TYR A 174 1.35 22.15 7.82
CA TYR A 174 1.21 20.82 7.20
C TYR A 174 2.43 19.94 7.49
N ASP A 175 3.63 20.48 7.35
CA ASP A 175 4.89 19.75 7.58
C ASP A 175 5.06 19.34 9.05
N ASP A 176 4.58 20.14 10.00
CA ASP A 176 4.62 19.85 11.44
C ASP A 176 3.90 18.54 11.80
N VAL A 177 2.79 18.24 11.11
CA VAL A 177 2.05 16.97 11.31
C VAL A 177 2.91 15.79 10.86
N LEU A 178 3.47 15.90 9.65
CA LEU A 178 4.36 14.89 9.08
C LEU A 178 5.64 14.70 9.90
N ASN A 179 6.23 15.78 10.40
CA ASN A 179 7.44 15.73 11.22
C ASN A 179 7.20 14.99 12.54
N LYS A 180 6.04 15.17 13.17
CA LYS A 180 5.67 14.40 14.39
C LYS A 180 5.55 12.91 14.09
N GLN A 181 4.85 12.55 13.02
CA GLN A 181 4.67 11.16 12.59
C GLN A 181 6.01 10.52 12.20
N ARG A 182 6.86 11.26 11.46
CA ARG A 182 8.22 10.84 11.12
C ARG A 182 9.05 10.60 12.37
N GLY A 183 8.95 11.47 13.38
CA GLY A 183 9.62 11.29 14.67
C GLY A 183 9.21 9.99 15.37
N GLN A 184 7.92 9.63 15.33
CA GLN A 184 7.44 8.36 15.88
C GLN A 184 7.97 7.16 15.10
N ILE A 185 7.87 7.15 13.77
CA ILE A 185 8.34 6.05 12.93
C ILE A 185 9.86 5.88 13.04
N TYR A 186 10.64 6.97 12.98
CA TYR A 186 12.10 6.90 13.08
C TYR A 186 12.54 6.50 14.48
N GLY A 187 11.84 6.98 15.52
CA GLY A 187 12.08 6.52 16.89
C GLY A 187 11.82 5.03 17.07
N GLN A 188 10.76 4.47 16.47
CA GLN A 188 10.53 3.03 16.46
C GLN A 188 11.62 2.28 15.68
N ARG A 189 12.02 2.76 14.51
CA ARG A 189 13.10 2.14 13.71
C ARG A 189 14.43 2.13 14.45
N ASP A 190 14.81 3.22 15.09
CA ASP A 190 16.04 3.31 15.88
C ASP A 190 16.00 2.35 17.07
N ARG A 191 14.83 2.20 17.71
CA ARG A 191 14.61 1.18 18.74
C ARG A 191 14.79 -0.22 18.16
N ILE A 192 14.21 -0.52 17.00
CA ILE A 192 14.36 -1.82 16.33
C ILE A 192 15.83 -2.08 15.99
N PHE A 193 16.65 -1.07 15.65
CA PHE A 193 18.07 -1.27 15.41
C PHE A 193 18.91 -1.49 16.67
N SER A 194 18.54 -0.85 17.78
CA SER A 194 19.36 -0.80 19.00
C SER A 194 18.94 -1.78 20.09
N LYS A 195 17.67 -2.19 20.13
CA LYS A 195 17.16 -3.15 21.12
C LYS A 195 17.79 -4.51 20.88
N GLU A 196 18.31 -5.11 21.95
CA GLU A 196 19.00 -6.39 21.88
C GLU A 196 18.04 -7.53 21.53
N ASP A 197 16.85 -7.53 22.14
CA ASP A 197 15.82 -8.55 21.98
C ASP A 197 14.47 -7.90 21.60
N LEU A 198 13.89 -8.36 20.50
CA LEU A 198 12.63 -7.88 19.93
C LEU A 198 11.47 -8.86 20.17
N SER A 199 11.68 -9.91 20.95
CA SER A 199 10.67 -10.95 21.22
C SER A 199 9.42 -10.35 21.85
N ASP A 200 9.58 -9.52 22.89
CA ASP A 200 8.47 -8.82 23.54
C ASP A 200 7.70 -7.91 22.57
N ASP A 201 8.38 -7.21 21.65
CA ASP A 201 7.71 -6.32 20.70
C ASP A 201 6.83 -7.13 19.72
N ILE A 202 7.29 -8.30 19.30
CA ILE A 202 6.52 -9.21 18.45
C ILE A 202 5.37 -9.84 19.24
N GLN A 203 5.59 -10.22 20.50
CA GLN A 203 4.55 -10.79 21.36
C GLN A 203 3.44 -9.78 21.64
N GLU A 204 3.77 -8.51 21.91
CA GLU A 204 2.78 -7.44 22.07
C GLU A 204 1.98 -7.22 20.78
N MET A 205 2.64 -7.27 19.61
CA MET A 205 1.96 -7.20 18.31
C MET A 205 1.02 -8.39 18.08
N LEU A 206 1.44 -9.60 18.44
CA LEU A 206 0.63 -10.81 18.35
C LEU A 206 -0.58 -10.72 19.28
N ASP A 207 -0.40 -10.37 20.55
CA ASP A 207 -1.48 -10.22 21.53
C ASP A 207 -2.57 -9.27 21.03
N LEU A 208 -2.18 -8.05 20.62
CA LEU A 208 -3.11 -7.05 20.13
C LEU A 208 -3.85 -7.51 18.87
N GLU A 209 -3.15 -8.13 17.93
CA GLU A 209 -3.73 -8.57 16.66
C GLU A 209 -4.67 -9.78 16.85
N ILE A 210 -4.29 -10.75 17.68
CA ILE A 210 -5.11 -11.92 18.01
C ILE A 210 -6.37 -11.47 18.74
N LYS A 211 -6.23 -10.63 19.78
CA LYS A 211 -7.36 -10.14 20.54
C LYS A 211 -8.37 -9.41 19.65
N GLN A 212 -7.90 -8.48 18.83
CA GLN A 212 -8.77 -7.74 17.90
C GLN A 212 -9.50 -8.69 16.93
N ARG A 213 -8.81 -9.69 16.39
CA ARG A 213 -9.39 -10.64 15.43
C ARG A 213 -10.34 -11.64 16.06
N VAL A 214 -10.09 -12.08 17.28
CA VAL A 214 -10.99 -12.97 18.03
C VAL A 214 -12.26 -12.20 18.41
N GLU A 215 -12.14 -10.99 18.94
CA GLU A 215 -13.29 -10.14 19.30
C GLU A 215 -14.17 -9.83 18.08
N THR A 216 -13.55 -9.48 16.95
CA THR A 216 -14.28 -9.20 15.71
C THR A 216 -14.82 -10.48 15.06
N GLY A 217 -14.04 -11.56 15.07
CA GLY A 217 -14.35 -12.82 14.40
C GLY A 217 -15.40 -13.66 15.11
N LEU A 218 -15.53 -13.58 16.44
CA LEU A 218 -16.60 -14.30 17.14
C LEU A 218 -17.94 -13.54 17.14
N ALA A 219 -17.97 -12.29 16.71
CA ALA A 219 -19.19 -11.50 16.60
C ALA A 219 -20.00 -11.76 15.31
N ASP A 220 -19.35 -12.31 14.28
CA ASP A 220 -19.92 -12.64 12.97
C ASP A 220 -20.08 -14.17 12.86
N GLU A 221 -21.21 -14.67 12.33
CA GLU A 221 -21.41 -16.11 12.09
C GLU A 221 -20.36 -16.69 11.14
N GLU A 222 -19.86 -15.90 10.19
CA GLU A 222 -18.78 -16.30 9.30
C GLU A 222 -17.38 -16.04 9.87
N GLY A 223 -17.27 -15.37 11.01
CA GLY A 223 -15.98 -14.93 11.51
C GLY A 223 -15.07 -16.05 12.06
N PRO A 224 -15.56 -17.14 12.69
CA PRO A 224 -14.69 -18.20 13.21
C PRO A 224 -13.85 -18.89 12.12
N TRP A 225 -14.44 -19.19 10.96
CA TRP A 225 -13.69 -19.82 9.87
C TRP A 225 -12.70 -18.85 9.21
N LYS A 226 -13.05 -17.56 9.11
CA LYS A 226 -12.15 -16.50 8.61
C LYS A 226 -10.95 -16.34 9.55
N PHE A 227 -11.19 -16.40 10.86
CA PHE A 227 -10.14 -16.34 11.88
C PHE A 227 -9.17 -17.53 11.75
N ILE A 228 -9.68 -18.77 11.67
CA ILE A 228 -8.84 -19.96 11.48
C ILE A 228 -8.08 -19.90 10.16
N ALA A 229 -8.73 -19.52 9.05
CA ALA A 229 -8.07 -19.39 7.76
C ALA A 229 -6.90 -18.38 7.80
N TRP A 230 -7.08 -17.27 8.53
CA TRP A 230 -6.01 -16.31 8.76
C TRP A 230 -4.92 -16.88 9.66
N LEU A 231 -5.26 -17.56 10.76
CA LEU A 231 -4.28 -18.13 11.69
C LEU A 231 -3.43 -19.23 11.03
N GLU A 232 -4.02 -20.04 10.14
CA GLU A 232 -3.31 -21.00 9.28
C GLU A 232 -2.29 -20.34 8.35
N GLN A 233 -2.54 -19.09 7.92
CA GLN A 233 -1.57 -18.31 7.15
C GLN A 233 -0.48 -17.73 8.05
N VAL A 234 -0.81 -17.28 9.27
CA VAL A 234 0.15 -16.72 10.23
C VAL A 234 1.12 -17.79 10.73
N GLN A 235 0.59 -18.90 11.24
CA GLN A 235 1.34 -20.04 11.74
C GLN A 235 0.87 -21.33 11.05
N PRO A 236 1.32 -21.57 9.80
CA PRO A 236 1.14 -22.87 9.18
C PRO A 236 1.94 -23.94 9.95
N PRO A 237 1.70 -25.24 9.71
CA PRO A 237 2.56 -26.28 10.25
C PRO A 237 4.01 -26.16 9.73
N PHE A 238 4.98 -26.61 10.51
CA PHE A 238 6.41 -26.60 10.13
C PHE A 238 7.20 -27.70 10.84
N MET A 239 8.34 -28.09 10.25
CA MET A 239 9.23 -29.09 10.86
C MET A 239 10.11 -28.46 11.94
N SER A 240 10.13 -29.08 13.12
CA SER A 240 11.02 -28.78 14.23
C SER A 240 11.84 -30.03 14.56
N GLY A 241 13.07 -30.09 14.03
CA GLY A 241 13.85 -31.33 13.98
C GLY A 241 13.12 -32.39 13.15
N GLU A 242 12.82 -33.53 13.78
CA GLU A 242 12.05 -34.63 13.17
C GLU A 242 10.54 -34.53 13.45
N ARG A 243 10.12 -33.65 14.36
CA ARG A 243 8.72 -33.46 14.74
C ARG A 243 8.05 -32.44 13.82
N LEU A 244 6.84 -32.73 13.36
CA LEU A 244 5.98 -31.76 12.70
C LEU A 244 5.20 -30.97 13.77
N PHE A 245 5.47 -29.67 13.88
CA PHE A 245 4.69 -28.78 14.73
C PHE A 245 3.41 -28.37 13.98
N PRO A 246 2.21 -28.58 14.56
CA PRO A 246 0.94 -28.30 13.90
C PRO A 246 0.64 -26.79 13.84
N SER A 247 -0.25 -26.39 12.93
CA SER A 247 -1.00 -25.13 13.12
C SER A 247 -1.98 -25.28 14.28
N PHE A 248 -2.54 -24.17 14.77
CA PHE A 248 -3.57 -24.23 15.83
C PHE A 248 -4.78 -25.09 15.41
N GLY A 249 -5.24 -24.94 14.17
CA GLY A 249 -6.35 -25.74 13.67
C GLY A 249 -6.02 -27.24 13.65
N LEU A 250 -4.83 -27.60 13.18
CA LEU A 250 -4.38 -28.99 13.17
C LEU A 250 -4.13 -29.55 14.58
N SER A 251 -3.75 -28.73 15.56
CA SER A 251 -3.55 -29.18 16.95
C SER A 251 -4.88 -29.59 17.61
N LEU A 252 -5.97 -28.88 17.29
CA LEU A 252 -7.33 -29.26 17.72
C LEU A 252 -7.76 -30.60 17.13
N LEU A 253 -7.54 -30.82 15.84
CA LEU A 253 -7.86 -32.11 15.19
C LEU A 253 -7.00 -33.25 15.72
N LEU A 254 -5.70 -32.99 15.95
CA LEU A 254 -4.81 -33.97 16.54
C LEU A 254 -5.31 -34.40 17.92
N LYS A 255 -5.69 -33.45 18.78
CA LYS A 255 -6.23 -33.73 20.13
C LYS A 255 -7.50 -34.59 20.09
N GLU A 256 -8.35 -34.41 19.08
CA GLU A 256 -9.55 -35.24 18.88
C GLU A 256 -9.18 -36.68 18.48
N LEU A 257 -8.14 -36.87 17.65
CA LEU A 257 -7.70 -38.19 17.18
C LEU A 257 -6.80 -38.95 18.15
N SER A 258 -5.98 -38.27 18.96
CA SER A 258 -4.99 -38.90 19.83
C SER A 258 -5.59 -39.82 20.90
N ASN A 259 -6.90 -39.75 21.15
CA ASN A 259 -7.60 -40.55 22.17
C ASN A 259 -8.47 -41.68 21.57
N ALA A 260 -8.41 -41.92 20.26
CA ALA A 260 -9.28 -42.90 19.61
C ALA A 260 -8.75 -44.34 19.74
N ASP A 261 -9.65 -45.27 20.14
CA ASP A 261 -9.35 -46.71 20.18
C ASP A 261 -9.09 -47.29 18.78
N ASP A 262 -9.85 -46.84 17.78
CA ASP A 262 -9.66 -47.13 16.36
C ASP A 262 -9.34 -45.83 15.61
N PHE A 263 -8.04 -45.60 15.39
CA PHE A 263 -7.56 -44.41 14.71
C PHE A 263 -8.06 -44.31 13.26
N GLN A 264 -8.17 -45.43 12.54
CA GLN A 264 -8.60 -45.41 11.14
C GLN A 264 -10.07 -44.99 11.05
N GLN A 265 -10.92 -45.56 11.90
CA GLN A 265 -12.32 -45.19 11.98
C GLN A 265 -12.50 -43.73 12.41
N ALA A 266 -11.79 -43.29 13.45
CA ALA A 266 -11.86 -41.92 13.95
C ALA A 266 -11.38 -40.90 12.90
N ALA A 267 -10.29 -41.19 12.18
CA ALA A 267 -9.80 -40.36 11.09
C ALA A 267 -10.83 -40.26 9.94
N HIS A 268 -11.47 -41.38 9.58
CA HIS A 268 -12.51 -41.39 8.56
C HIS A 268 -13.74 -40.56 8.99
N GLU A 269 -14.18 -40.68 10.24
CA GLU A 269 -15.30 -39.92 10.80
C GLU A 269 -15.00 -38.42 10.85
N LEU A 270 -13.79 -38.04 11.30
CA LEU A 270 -13.34 -36.64 11.31
C LEU A 270 -13.33 -36.04 9.90
N ILE A 271 -12.77 -36.76 8.91
CA ILE A 271 -12.73 -36.28 7.52
C ILE A 271 -14.15 -36.19 6.93
N THR A 272 -15.04 -37.10 7.29
CA THR A 272 -16.46 -37.06 6.88
C THR A 272 -17.11 -35.78 7.39
N ARG A 273 -16.96 -35.47 8.68
CA ARG A 273 -17.45 -34.23 9.29
C ARG A 273 -16.82 -32.99 8.65
N ALA A 274 -15.54 -33.04 8.28
CA ALA A 274 -14.88 -31.92 7.59
C ALA A 274 -15.50 -31.62 6.23
N ILE A 275 -15.78 -32.66 5.44
CA ILE A 275 -16.42 -32.52 4.12
C ILE A 275 -17.87 -32.05 4.28
N GLU A 276 -18.60 -32.55 5.27
CA GLU A 276 -19.96 -32.12 5.56
C GLU A 276 -20.03 -30.65 6.00
N ALA A 277 -19.11 -30.22 6.88
CA ALA A 277 -19.00 -28.81 7.28
C ALA A 277 -18.65 -27.90 6.09
N GLU A 278 -17.75 -28.34 5.21
CA GLU A 278 -17.43 -27.62 3.97
C GLU A 278 -18.64 -27.52 3.03
N ASN A 279 -19.37 -28.62 2.83
CA ASN A 279 -20.57 -28.64 1.99
C ASN A 279 -21.67 -27.72 2.56
N ALA A 280 -21.88 -27.72 3.86
CA ALA A 280 -22.83 -26.83 4.52
C ALA A 280 -22.46 -25.34 4.36
N HIS A 281 -21.16 -25.01 4.40
CA HIS A 281 -20.71 -23.66 4.08
C HIS A 281 -20.95 -23.29 2.61
N HIS A 282 -20.63 -24.19 1.66
CA HIS A 282 -20.87 -23.93 0.24
C HIS A 282 -22.36 -23.75 -0.06
N SER A 283 -23.24 -24.57 0.52
CA SER A 283 -24.69 -24.48 0.30
C SER A 283 -25.24 -23.13 0.78
N ARG A 284 -24.91 -22.69 2.00
CA ARG A 284 -25.27 -21.34 2.50
C ARG A 284 -24.74 -20.22 1.61
N ALA A 285 -23.49 -20.31 1.18
CA ALA A 285 -22.90 -19.28 0.33
C ALA A 285 -23.46 -19.27 -1.11
N ILE A 286 -24.08 -20.36 -1.56
CA ILE A 286 -24.80 -20.45 -2.82
C ILE A 286 -26.18 -19.82 -2.66
N GLU A 287 -26.89 -20.09 -1.57
CA GLU A 287 -28.16 -19.45 -1.21
C GLU A 287 -28.01 -17.92 -1.19
N GLU A 288 -27.03 -17.39 -0.44
CA GLU A 288 -26.75 -15.94 -0.43
C GLU A 288 -26.34 -15.37 -1.81
N MET A 289 -25.80 -16.21 -2.69
CA MET A 289 -25.43 -15.79 -4.05
C MET A 289 -26.66 -15.73 -4.94
N ILE A 290 -27.61 -16.65 -4.76
CA ILE A 290 -28.92 -16.65 -5.42
C ILE A 290 -29.66 -15.37 -5.00
N ASP A 291 -29.79 -15.10 -3.70
CA ASP A 291 -30.51 -13.93 -3.17
C ASP A 291 -29.94 -12.61 -3.71
N ARG A 292 -28.61 -12.43 -3.65
CA ARG A 292 -27.97 -11.22 -4.20
C ARG A 292 -28.13 -11.09 -5.71
N THR A 293 -28.17 -12.22 -6.41
CA THR A 293 -28.37 -12.24 -7.87
C THR A 293 -29.82 -11.92 -8.21
N GLU A 294 -30.77 -12.35 -7.39
CA GLU A 294 -32.20 -12.02 -7.47
C GLU A 294 -32.42 -10.51 -7.30
N GLU A 295 -31.90 -9.91 -6.22
CA GLU A 295 -32.01 -8.46 -6.00
C GLU A 295 -31.47 -7.66 -7.21
N ALA A 296 -30.31 -8.07 -7.73
CA ALA A 296 -29.70 -7.45 -8.90
C ALA A 296 -30.47 -7.73 -10.21
N TYR A 297 -31.17 -8.85 -10.31
CA TYR A 297 -32.04 -9.20 -11.42
C TYR A 297 -33.31 -8.36 -11.39
N GLU A 298 -34.01 -8.30 -10.27
CA GLU A 298 -35.23 -7.52 -10.06
C GLU A 298 -34.99 -6.04 -10.37
N ALA A 299 -33.90 -5.46 -9.86
CA ALA A 299 -33.55 -4.07 -10.13
C ALA A 299 -33.31 -3.80 -11.63
N GLN A 300 -32.76 -4.76 -12.38
CA GLN A 300 -32.63 -4.60 -13.83
C GLN A 300 -33.94 -4.80 -14.57
N VAL A 301 -34.78 -5.75 -14.13
CA VAL A 301 -36.11 -5.95 -14.71
C VAL A 301 -36.93 -4.67 -14.55
N GLU A 302 -37.04 -4.15 -13.32
CA GLU A 302 -37.77 -2.92 -12.99
C GLU A 302 -37.27 -1.73 -13.82
N SER A 303 -35.95 -1.49 -13.82
CA SER A 303 -35.36 -0.41 -14.62
C SER A 303 -35.70 -0.50 -16.11
N ARG A 304 -35.71 -1.71 -16.69
CA ARG A 304 -36.01 -1.90 -18.11
C ARG A 304 -37.51 -1.84 -18.38
N THR A 305 -38.35 -2.35 -17.51
CA THR A 305 -39.81 -2.24 -17.64
C THR A 305 -40.27 -0.80 -17.52
N ASP A 306 -39.72 -0.02 -16.60
CA ASP A 306 -40.05 1.40 -16.44
C ASP A 306 -39.64 2.22 -17.66
N ALA A 307 -38.45 1.96 -18.20
CA ALA A 307 -37.98 2.63 -19.40
C ALA A 307 -38.85 2.27 -20.63
N LEU A 308 -39.27 1.00 -20.73
CA LEU A 308 -40.22 0.56 -21.75
C LEU A 308 -41.57 1.24 -21.59
N ASP A 309 -42.09 1.33 -20.35
CA ASP A 309 -43.39 1.94 -20.08
C ASP A 309 -43.40 3.42 -20.43
N ALA A 310 -42.39 4.16 -20.01
CA ALA A 310 -42.23 5.56 -20.39
C ALA A 310 -42.15 5.75 -21.91
N TYR A 311 -41.47 4.83 -22.61
CA TYR A 311 -41.38 4.86 -24.07
C TYR A 311 -42.72 4.56 -24.74
N PHE A 312 -43.44 3.53 -24.30
CA PHE A 312 -44.76 3.16 -24.84
C PHE A 312 -45.85 4.19 -24.51
N ASP A 313 -45.81 4.82 -23.33
CA ASP A 313 -46.69 5.95 -23.00
C ASP A 313 -46.40 7.15 -23.89
N GLY A 314 -45.11 7.44 -24.16
CA GLY A 314 -44.73 8.48 -25.12
C GLY A 314 -45.19 8.19 -26.55
N LEU A 315 -45.22 6.91 -26.98
CA LEU A 315 -45.73 6.52 -28.29
C LEU A 315 -47.24 6.71 -28.43
N ARG A 316 -48.01 6.56 -27.34
CA ARG A 316 -49.47 6.79 -27.34
C ARG A 316 -49.82 8.26 -27.60
N ASP A 317 -48.94 9.18 -27.19
CA ASP A 317 -49.14 10.62 -27.33
C ASP A 317 -48.65 11.20 -28.68
N MET A 318 -48.12 10.37 -29.58
CA MET A 318 -47.64 10.81 -30.91
C MET A 318 -48.77 10.90 -31.96
N GLU A 319 -48.76 11.98 -32.76
CA GLU A 319 -49.70 12.15 -33.89
C GLU A 319 -49.47 11.16 -35.05
N GLU A 320 -48.21 10.75 -35.28
CA GLU A 320 -47.82 9.71 -36.24
C GLU A 320 -46.96 8.66 -35.55
N THR A 321 -47.46 7.42 -35.46
CA THR A 321 -46.68 6.30 -34.91
C THR A 321 -45.54 5.90 -35.85
N PRO A 322 -44.30 5.75 -35.35
CA PRO A 322 -43.18 5.29 -36.16
C PRO A 322 -43.41 3.86 -36.70
N ARG A 323 -42.71 3.49 -37.77
CA ARG A 323 -42.78 2.11 -38.31
C ARG A 323 -42.34 1.10 -37.23
N PRO A 324 -42.98 -0.09 -37.13
CA PRO A 324 -42.62 -1.11 -36.13
C PRO A 324 -41.15 -1.50 -36.07
N GLN A 325 -40.44 -1.47 -37.20
CA GLN A 325 -38.99 -1.71 -37.27
C GLN A 325 -38.17 -0.64 -36.53
N LYS A 326 -38.56 0.63 -36.69
CA LYS A 326 -37.91 1.76 -36.00
C LYS A 326 -38.22 1.73 -34.50
N ILE A 327 -39.46 1.38 -34.13
CA ILE A 327 -39.85 1.18 -32.73
C ILE A 327 -38.99 0.07 -32.09
N LEU A 328 -38.81 -1.07 -32.76
CA LEU A 328 -37.97 -2.16 -32.26
C LEU A 328 -36.49 -1.76 -32.15
N GLU A 329 -35.95 -0.97 -33.08
CA GLU A 329 -34.59 -0.42 -33.00
C GLU A 329 -34.41 0.51 -31.78
N GLU A 330 -35.37 1.41 -31.54
CA GLU A 330 -35.37 2.31 -30.39
C GLU A 330 -35.51 1.55 -29.07
N ILE A 331 -36.38 0.53 -29.01
CA ILE A 331 -36.51 -0.38 -27.86
C ILE A 331 -35.20 -1.14 -27.59
N ASN A 332 -34.53 -1.65 -28.63
CA ASN A 332 -33.26 -2.35 -28.48
C ASN A 332 -32.16 -1.40 -27.96
N ALA A 333 -32.13 -0.14 -28.43
CA ALA A 333 -31.20 0.86 -27.95
C ALA A 333 -31.48 1.25 -26.48
N LEU A 334 -32.75 1.41 -26.13
CA LEU A 334 -33.20 1.79 -24.79
C LEU A 334 -33.00 0.68 -23.76
N THR A 335 -33.28 -0.57 -24.12
CA THR A 335 -33.10 -1.71 -23.23
C THR A 335 -31.65 -2.23 -23.21
N GLY A 336 -30.86 -1.88 -24.23
CA GLY A 336 -29.53 -2.46 -24.46
C GLY A 336 -29.58 -3.93 -24.87
N MET A 337 -30.74 -4.43 -25.30
CA MET A 337 -30.97 -5.83 -25.65
C MET A 337 -31.15 -5.99 -27.17
N GLN A 338 -30.94 -7.21 -27.65
CA GLN A 338 -31.09 -7.55 -29.07
C GLN A 338 -32.35 -8.40 -29.27
N ILE A 339 -33.51 -7.76 -29.16
CA ILE A 339 -34.81 -8.43 -29.32
C ILE A 339 -35.08 -8.62 -30.82
N ARG A 340 -35.44 -9.84 -31.20
CA ARG A 340 -35.79 -10.20 -32.58
C ARG A 340 -37.23 -10.72 -32.61
N LEU A 341 -38.06 -10.06 -33.40
CA LEU A 341 -39.47 -10.41 -33.58
C LEU A 341 -39.72 -10.98 -34.97
N ASN A 342 -40.64 -11.95 -35.06
CA ASN A 342 -41.12 -12.47 -36.34
C ASN A 342 -42.19 -11.54 -36.96
N GLY A 343 -42.57 -11.82 -38.21
CA GLY A 343 -43.51 -10.94 -38.94
C GLY A 343 -44.93 -10.87 -38.35
N GLU A 344 -45.34 -11.83 -37.54
CA GLU A 344 -46.62 -11.83 -36.82
C GLU A 344 -46.52 -10.99 -35.54
N GLN A 345 -45.42 -11.12 -34.81
CA GLN A 345 -45.10 -10.32 -33.61
C GLN A 345 -44.90 -8.83 -33.93
N LEU A 346 -44.28 -8.50 -35.08
CA LEU A 346 -44.12 -7.12 -35.53
C LEU A 346 -45.45 -6.44 -35.85
N ARG A 347 -46.45 -7.20 -36.33
CA ARG A 347 -47.79 -6.65 -36.63
C ARG A 347 -48.53 -6.18 -35.37
N LYS A 348 -48.19 -6.74 -34.21
CA LYS A 348 -48.80 -6.32 -32.93
C LYS A 348 -48.56 -4.84 -32.63
N PHE A 349 -47.45 -4.26 -33.07
CA PHE A 349 -47.18 -2.82 -32.90
C PHE A 349 -48.17 -1.93 -33.66
N ASP A 350 -48.77 -2.43 -34.75
CA ASP A 350 -49.77 -1.71 -35.54
C ASP A 350 -51.21 -2.04 -35.06
N GLU A 351 -51.43 -3.23 -34.50
CA GLU A 351 -52.75 -3.74 -34.10
C GLU A 351 -53.14 -3.35 -32.67
N ASP A 352 -52.25 -3.54 -31.70
CA ASP A 352 -52.47 -3.26 -30.28
C ASP A 352 -51.13 -2.97 -29.57
N ILE A 353 -50.91 -1.69 -29.26
CA ILE A 353 -49.70 -1.20 -28.61
C ILE A 353 -49.50 -1.82 -27.21
N ASP A 354 -50.57 -2.14 -26.48
CA ASP A 354 -50.47 -2.73 -25.15
C ASP A 354 -50.08 -4.20 -25.22
N GLU A 355 -50.61 -4.94 -26.19
CA GLU A 355 -50.12 -6.30 -26.46
C GLU A 355 -48.67 -6.32 -26.94
N ALA A 356 -48.23 -5.32 -27.71
CA ALA A 356 -46.84 -5.17 -28.13
C ALA A 356 -45.92 -4.86 -26.94
N ARG A 357 -46.36 -4.00 -26.02
CA ARG A 357 -45.63 -3.72 -24.76
C ARG A 357 -45.44 -4.97 -23.93
N ASP A 358 -46.52 -5.72 -23.68
CA ASP A 358 -46.46 -6.93 -22.85
C ASP A 358 -45.61 -8.02 -23.52
N LEU A 359 -45.63 -8.12 -24.85
CA LEU A 359 -44.75 -9.00 -25.61
C LEU A 359 -43.26 -8.64 -25.37
N ILE A 360 -42.90 -7.36 -25.48
CA ILE A 360 -41.52 -6.89 -25.27
C ILE A 360 -41.10 -7.09 -23.81
N ARG A 361 -41.95 -6.79 -22.83
CA ARG A 361 -41.67 -7.04 -21.41
C ARG A 361 -41.34 -8.52 -21.16
N ASN A 362 -42.11 -9.44 -21.74
CA ASN A 362 -41.86 -10.88 -21.62
C ASN A 362 -40.52 -11.29 -22.27
N PHE A 363 -40.17 -10.71 -23.43
CA PHE A 363 -38.86 -10.94 -24.06
C PHE A 363 -37.70 -10.43 -23.21
N VAL A 364 -37.83 -9.22 -22.64
CA VAL A 364 -36.83 -8.63 -21.75
C VAL A 364 -36.64 -9.49 -20.51
N SER A 365 -37.72 -9.85 -19.81
CA SER A 365 -37.66 -10.71 -18.63
C SER A 365 -37.01 -12.06 -18.95
N ALA A 366 -37.47 -12.78 -19.99
CA ALA A 366 -36.91 -14.08 -20.36
C ALA A 366 -35.42 -14.02 -20.74
N GLN A 367 -35.01 -12.97 -21.46
CA GLN A 367 -33.61 -12.79 -21.85
C GLN A 367 -32.74 -12.40 -20.65
N LEU A 368 -33.23 -11.56 -19.73
CA LEU A 368 -32.54 -11.24 -18.47
C LEU A 368 -32.39 -12.48 -17.59
N THR A 369 -33.46 -13.27 -17.42
CA THR A 369 -33.43 -14.54 -16.67
C THR A 369 -32.35 -15.46 -17.23
N GLY A 370 -32.29 -15.62 -18.56
CA GLY A 370 -31.24 -16.43 -19.19
C GLY A 370 -29.82 -15.93 -18.91
N ILE A 371 -29.60 -14.62 -18.98
CA ILE A 371 -28.28 -14.01 -18.72
C ILE A 371 -27.86 -14.21 -17.26
N TYR A 372 -28.75 -13.92 -16.31
CA TYR A 372 -28.46 -14.01 -14.89
C TYR A 372 -28.29 -15.47 -14.45
N ALA A 373 -29.18 -16.37 -14.89
CA ALA A 373 -29.07 -17.80 -14.62
C ALA A 373 -27.76 -18.38 -15.19
N SER A 374 -27.36 -18.00 -16.42
CA SER A 374 -26.06 -18.43 -16.99
C SER A 374 -24.87 -18.07 -16.11
N ARG A 375 -24.85 -16.82 -15.61
CA ARG A 375 -23.76 -16.30 -14.78
C ARG A 375 -23.75 -16.97 -13.41
N LEU A 376 -24.93 -17.18 -12.84
CA LEU A 376 -25.09 -17.85 -11.56
C LEU A 376 -24.67 -19.33 -11.67
N ILE A 377 -25.15 -20.07 -12.67
CA ILE A 377 -24.71 -21.46 -12.94
C ILE A 377 -23.18 -21.56 -13.03
N ALA A 378 -22.54 -20.66 -13.77
CA ALA A 378 -21.08 -20.65 -13.90
C ALA A 378 -20.38 -20.37 -12.56
N SER A 379 -20.91 -19.44 -11.76
CA SER A 379 -20.36 -19.07 -10.46
C SER A 379 -20.50 -20.20 -9.44
N VAL A 380 -21.68 -20.83 -9.40
CA VAL A 380 -21.98 -21.98 -8.54
C VAL A 380 -21.16 -23.21 -8.96
N ALA A 381 -21.05 -23.50 -10.25
CA ALA A 381 -20.22 -24.61 -10.75
C ALA A 381 -18.74 -24.45 -10.36
N ASN A 382 -18.22 -23.22 -10.45
CA ASN A 382 -16.85 -22.93 -10.01
C ASN A 382 -16.67 -23.12 -8.49
N ARG A 383 -17.69 -22.78 -7.68
CA ARG A 383 -17.65 -22.93 -6.22
C ARG A 383 -17.71 -24.39 -5.79
N VAL A 384 -18.60 -25.17 -6.37
CA VAL A 384 -18.71 -26.62 -6.12
C VAL A 384 -17.51 -27.39 -6.69
N GLY A 385 -16.86 -26.84 -7.73
CA GLY A 385 -15.71 -27.44 -8.40
C GLY A 385 -16.09 -28.51 -9.42
N GLU A 386 -17.37 -28.60 -9.80
CA GLU A 386 -17.91 -29.58 -10.75
C GLU A 386 -18.99 -28.98 -11.66
N SER A 387 -19.29 -29.69 -12.75
CA SER A 387 -20.43 -29.35 -13.60
C SER A 387 -21.77 -29.62 -12.90
N LEU A 388 -22.66 -28.63 -12.94
CA LEU A 388 -24.04 -28.73 -12.43
C LEU A 388 -24.98 -29.47 -13.40
N GLY A 389 -24.50 -29.88 -14.58
CA GLY A 389 -25.29 -30.56 -15.61
C GLY A 389 -25.33 -29.80 -16.95
N GLU A 390 -25.84 -30.45 -17.99
CA GLU A 390 -25.75 -29.95 -19.38
C GLU A 390 -26.93 -29.05 -19.82
N LYS A 391 -28.07 -29.05 -19.10
CA LYS A 391 -29.28 -28.32 -19.55
C LYS A 391 -30.11 -27.77 -18.41
N PHE A 392 -30.19 -26.44 -18.35
CA PHE A 392 -31.16 -25.70 -17.56
C PHE A 392 -32.23 -25.16 -18.52
N GLU A 393 -33.43 -25.75 -18.51
CA GLU A 393 -34.60 -25.23 -19.22
C GLU A 393 -35.41 -24.37 -18.25
N VAL A 394 -35.09 -23.08 -18.21
CA VAL A 394 -35.61 -22.13 -17.24
C VAL A 394 -36.86 -21.42 -17.77
N LYS A 395 -37.93 -21.35 -16.98
CA LYS A 395 -39.16 -20.60 -17.32
C LYS A 395 -39.14 -19.16 -16.85
N ASP A 396 -38.82 -18.96 -15.58
CA ASP A 396 -38.77 -17.68 -14.86
C ASP A 396 -37.61 -17.71 -13.86
N TRP A 397 -37.41 -16.64 -13.10
CA TRP A 397 -36.28 -16.53 -12.18
C TRP A 397 -36.37 -17.54 -11.03
N ASP A 398 -37.53 -17.69 -10.41
CA ASP A 398 -37.77 -18.61 -9.30
C ASP A 398 -37.46 -20.07 -9.70
N ASP A 399 -37.96 -20.50 -10.88
CA ASP A 399 -37.64 -21.81 -11.47
C ASP A 399 -36.13 -21.96 -11.73
N ALA A 400 -35.45 -20.88 -12.13
CA ALA A 400 -34.00 -20.88 -12.29
C ALA A 400 -33.26 -21.08 -10.97
N ALA A 401 -33.64 -20.31 -9.94
CA ALA A 401 -33.03 -20.32 -8.63
C ALA A 401 -33.16 -21.71 -7.98
N ASP A 402 -34.37 -22.27 -7.97
CA ASP A 402 -34.66 -23.60 -7.43
C ASP A 402 -33.85 -24.69 -8.17
N MET A 403 -33.84 -24.66 -9.50
CA MET A 403 -33.08 -25.63 -10.30
C MET A 403 -31.57 -25.53 -10.04
N ILE A 404 -31.04 -24.32 -9.87
CA ILE A 404 -29.61 -24.10 -9.60
C ILE A 404 -29.25 -24.59 -8.20
N GLN A 405 -30.07 -24.28 -7.20
CA GLN A 405 -29.89 -24.74 -5.82
C GLN A 405 -29.91 -26.27 -5.76
N GLU A 406 -30.95 -26.91 -6.33
CA GLU A 406 -31.06 -28.36 -6.36
C GLU A 406 -29.89 -29.02 -7.09
N ALA A 407 -29.44 -28.44 -8.23
CA ALA A 407 -28.30 -28.95 -8.97
C ALA A 407 -27.00 -28.83 -8.17
N ALA A 408 -26.85 -27.75 -7.38
CA ALA A 408 -25.69 -27.53 -6.53
C ALA A 408 -25.65 -28.52 -5.36
N ASP A 409 -26.76 -28.70 -4.66
CA ASP A 409 -26.85 -29.65 -3.54
C ASP A 409 -26.58 -31.08 -4.01
N ASN A 410 -27.14 -31.47 -5.17
CA ASN A 410 -26.85 -32.76 -5.80
C ASN A 410 -25.37 -32.92 -6.21
N ALA A 411 -24.69 -31.84 -6.60
CA ALA A 411 -23.27 -31.87 -6.92
C ALA A 411 -22.40 -32.00 -5.66
N LEU A 412 -22.72 -31.28 -4.58
CA LEU A 412 -22.06 -31.41 -3.28
C LEU A 412 -22.24 -32.81 -2.68
N GLU A 413 -23.43 -33.39 -2.82
CA GLU A 413 -23.73 -34.75 -2.35
C GLU A 413 -22.93 -35.81 -3.12
N ARG A 414 -22.91 -35.72 -4.46
CA ARG A 414 -22.07 -36.60 -5.30
C ARG A 414 -20.59 -36.50 -4.92
N ARG A 415 -20.10 -35.29 -4.63
CA ARG A 415 -18.73 -35.09 -4.13
C ARG A 415 -18.51 -35.78 -2.78
N ARG A 416 -19.46 -35.66 -1.83
CA ARG A 416 -19.40 -36.33 -0.53
C ARG A 416 -19.33 -37.85 -0.69
N GLU A 417 -20.27 -38.45 -1.43
CA GLU A 417 -20.32 -39.89 -1.67
C GLU A 417 -19.03 -40.42 -2.32
N ARG A 418 -18.48 -39.68 -3.30
CA ARG A 418 -17.22 -40.07 -3.96
C ARG A 418 -16.03 -40.05 -3.00
N LEU A 419 -15.96 -39.08 -2.09
CA LEU A 419 -14.84 -38.94 -1.16
C LEU A 419 -14.97 -39.90 0.03
N VAL A 420 -16.10 -39.89 0.74
CA VAL A 420 -16.29 -40.55 2.05
C VAL A 420 -17.48 -41.51 2.12
N GLY A 421 -18.12 -41.84 1.00
CA GLY A 421 -19.15 -42.90 0.98
C GLY A 421 -18.57 -44.29 1.28
N GLU A 422 -19.41 -45.34 1.30
CA GLU A 422 -18.99 -46.72 1.65
C GLU A 422 -17.80 -47.26 0.83
N LYS A 423 -17.63 -46.79 -0.41
CA LYS A 423 -16.50 -47.11 -1.31
C LYS A 423 -15.70 -45.86 -1.69
N GLY A 424 -15.73 -44.85 -0.83
CA GLY A 424 -15.09 -43.56 -1.01
C GLY A 424 -13.59 -43.68 -1.27
N GLN A 425 -13.01 -42.63 -1.86
CA GLN A 425 -11.57 -42.55 -2.05
C GLN A 425 -10.84 -42.49 -0.70
N ILE A 426 -11.35 -41.70 0.26
CA ILE A 426 -10.70 -41.45 1.55
C ILE A 426 -10.51 -42.73 2.36
N GLY A 427 -11.52 -43.61 2.41
CA GLY A 427 -11.39 -44.90 3.11
C GLY A 427 -10.27 -45.78 2.56
N ARG A 428 -10.11 -45.83 1.23
CA ARG A 428 -9.02 -46.56 0.56
C ARG A 428 -7.67 -45.88 0.76
N ASP A 429 -7.64 -44.55 0.70
CA ASP A 429 -6.41 -43.78 0.89
C ASP A 429 -5.90 -43.93 2.32
N LEU A 430 -6.80 -43.90 3.32
CA LEU A 430 -6.48 -44.20 4.71
C LEU A 430 -5.86 -45.59 4.79
N GLU A 431 -6.53 -46.65 4.32
CA GLU A 431 -6.00 -48.02 4.39
C GLU A 431 -4.57 -48.15 3.81
N ASN A 432 -4.25 -47.41 2.74
CA ASN A 432 -2.93 -47.46 2.10
C ASN A 432 -1.87 -46.56 2.76
N LEU A 433 -2.27 -45.43 3.34
CA LEU A 433 -1.37 -44.40 3.88
C LEU A 433 -1.26 -44.44 5.40
N MET A 434 -2.01 -45.32 6.05
CA MET A 434 -2.00 -45.50 7.50
C MET A 434 -0.56 -45.69 8.02
N PRO A 435 -0.13 -44.88 8.99
CA PRO A 435 1.21 -44.99 9.52
C PRO A 435 1.35 -46.27 10.34
N SER A 436 2.53 -46.90 10.27
CA SER A 436 2.82 -48.10 11.07
C SER A 436 2.84 -47.82 12.57
N GLU A 437 3.17 -46.58 12.95
CA GLU A 437 3.08 -46.08 14.32
C GLU A 437 2.34 -44.72 14.33
N PRO A 438 1.25 -44.56 15.09
CA PRO A 438 0.43 -43.36 15.13
C PRO A 438 1.07 -42.28 16.03
N THR A 439 2.25 -41.80 15.65
CA THR A 439 2.86 -40.63 16.29
C THR A 439 2.18 -39.35 15.80
N ASP A 440 2.14 -38.30 16.62
CA ASP A 440 1.57 -36.99 16.24
C ASP A 440 2.05 -36.51 14.87
N THR A 441 3.34 -36.67 14.58
CA THR A 441 3.94 -36.24 13.31
C THR A 441 3.38 -37.04 12.12
N ASN A 442 3.20 -38.35 12.29
CA ASN A 442 2.66 -39.20 11.24
C ASN A 442 1.17 -38.95 11.02
N ILE A 443 0.42 -38.72 12.10
CA ILE A 443 -1.00 -38.36 12.05
C ILE A 443 -1.18 -37.03 11.30
N LEU A 444 -0.41 -36.00 11.67
CA LEU A 444 -0.46 -34.69 11.01
C LEU A 444 -0.08 -34.78 9.54
N LYS A 445 0.99 -35.52 9.20
CA LYS A 445 1.36 -35.78 7.79
C LYS A 445 0.25 -36.48 7.02
N LEU A 446 -0.43 -37.45 7.63
CA LEU A 446 -1.56 -38.15 7.02
C LEU A 446 -2.71 -37.17 6.74
N LEU A 447 -3.12 -36.36 7.73
CA LEU A 447 -4.21 -35.38 7.58
C LEU A 447 -3.95 -34.38 6.45
N ILE A 448 -2.72 -33.85 6.39
CA ILE A 448 -2.28 -32.91 5.34
C ILE A 448 -2.20 -33.60 3.98
N THR A 449 -1.71 -34.84 3.93
CA THR A 449 -1.58 -35.59 2.68
C THR A 449 -2.93 -35.94 2.09
N ILE A 450 -3.85 -36.43 2.91
CA ILE A 450 -5.17 -36.87 2.46
C ILE A 450 -6.04 -35.71 1.98
N SER A 451 -5.88 -34.51 2.56
CA SER A 451 -6.59 -33.32 2.10
C SER A 451 -6.11 -32.85 0.72
N GLN A 452 -4.92 -33.26 0.27
CA GLN A 452 -4.34 -32.85 -1.01
C GLN A 452 -4.41 -33.94 -2.09
N GLY A 453 -4.82 -33.54 -3.29
CA GLY A 453 -4.83 -34.38 -4.49
C GLY A 453 -3.84 -33.87 -5.53
N ALA A 454 -3.30 -34.77 -6.33
CA ALA A 454 -2.54 -34.42 -7.52
C ALA A 454 -3.14 -35.09 -8.75
N ARG A 455 -3.13 -34.35 -9.86
CA ARG A 455 -3.55 -34.82 -11.18
C ARG A 455 -2.63 -34.28 -12.26
N THR A 456 -2.51 -34.99 -13.36
CA THR A 456 -1.75 -34.53 -14.53
C THR A 456 -2.67 -33.76 -15.47
N VAL A 457 -2.35 -32.48 -15.71
CA VAL A 457 -3.12 -31.59 -16.59
C VAL A 457 -2.22 -31.11 -17.74
N PHE A 458 -2.79 -30.91 -18.92
CA PHE A 458 -2.08 -30.25 -20.01
C PHE A 458 -2.13 -28.73 -19.83
N ASP A 459 -0.96 -28.10 -19.69
CA ASP A 459 -0.84 -26.64 -19.75
C ASP A 459 -1.17 -26.17 -21.18
N GLN A 460 -2.23 -25.38 -21.32
CA GLN A 460 -2.72 -24.88 -22.62
C GLN A 460 -1.74 -23.92 -23.29
N ARG A 461 -0.88 -23.24 -22.53
CA ARG A 461 0.09 -22.27 -23.06
C ARG A 461 1.37 -22.96 -23.52
N THR A 462 1.81 -23.98 -22.80
CA THR A 462 3.07 -24.67 -23.13
C THR A 462 2.87 -26.03 -23.82
N HIS A 463 1.63 -26.50 -23.96
CA HIS A 463 1.28 -27.84 -24.46
C HIS A 463 2.08 -28.97 -23.79
N ARG A 464 2.35 -28.84 -22.49
CA ARG A 464 3.10 -29.83 -21.70
C ARG A 464 2.22 -30.39 -20.60
N GLN A 465 2.44 -31.65 -20.25
CA GLN A 465 1.85 -32.23 -19.05
C GLN A 465 2.52 -31.62 -17.82
N VAL A 466 1.70 -31.06 -16.94
CA VAL A 466 2.11 -30.47 -15.66
C VAL A 466 1.32 -31.17 -14.55
N ARG A 467 2.02 -31.55 -13.48
CA ARG A 467 1.38 -32.04 -12.26
C ARG A 467 0.71 -30.86 -11.56
N GLN A 468 -0.61 -30.88 -11.44
CA GLN A 468 -1.38 -29.89 -10.70
C GLN A 468 -1.78 -30.49 -9.35
N VAL A 469 -1.35 -29.83 -8.28
CA VAL A 469 -1.82 -30.12 -6.91
C VAL A 469 -3.06 -29.29 -6.64
N PHE A 470 -4.07 -29.88 -6.02
CA PHE A 470 -5.31 -29.22 -5.63
C PHE A 470 -5.79 -29.73 -4.27
N ASN A 471 -6.62 -28.94 -3.59
CA ASN A 471 -7.21 -29.34 -2.32
C ASN A 471 -8.46 -30.19 -2.57
N ARG A 472 -8.54 -31.39 -1.99
CA ARG A 472 -9.69 -32.30 -2.10
C ARG A 472 -10.83 -31.87 -1.19
N PHE A 473 -10.49 -31.38 0.00
CA PHE A 473 -11.40 -30.82 1.01
C PHE A 473 -10.60 -29.98 2.01
N THR A 474 -11.26 -29.14 2.80
CA THR A 474 -10.61 -28.31 3.83
C THR A 474 -11.12 -28.63 5.24
N TYR A 475 -10.24 -28.57 6.23
CA TYR A 475 -10.62 -28.73 7.63
C TYR A 475 -11.11 -27.43 8.29
N ILE A 476 -10.90 -26.27 7.66
CA ILE A 476 -11.13 -24.94 8.25
C ILE A 476 -12.56 -24.81 8.82
N PHE A 477 -13.57 -25.30 8.10
CA PHE A 477 -14.96 -25.19 8.53
C PHE A 477 -15.31 -26.11 9.70
N LEU A 478 -14.71 -27.31 9.78
CA LEU A 478 -14.85 -28.17 10.94
C LEU A 478 -14.14 -27.57 12.16
N ILE A 479 -12.93 -27.04 11.98
CA ILE A 479 -12.19 -26.38 13.05
C ILE A 479 -13.01 -25.20 13.59
N ALA A 480 -13.64 -24.41 12.72
CA ALA A 480 -14.54 -23.34 13.11
C ALA A 480 -15.71 -23.82 13.99
N GLN A 481 -16.33 -24.96 13.64
CA GLN A 481 -17.36 -25.59 14.48
C GLN A 481 -16.83 -26.07 15.83
N LEU A 482 -15.57 -26.54 15.90
CA LEU A 482 -14.93 -26.92 17.16
C LEU A 482 -14.70 -25.72 18.10
N LEU A 483 -14.75 -24.49 17.59
CA LEU A 483 -14.68 -23.28 18.41
C LEU A 483 -16.04 -22.84 18.97
N GLU A 484 -17.15 -23.46 18.54
CA GLU A 484 -18.48 -23.10 19.02
C GLU A 484 -18.59 -23.31 20.55
N GLY A 485 -19.07 -22.29 21.24
CA GLY A 485 -19.21 -22.30 22.70
C GLY A 485 -17.95 -21.91 23.48
N ILE A 486 -16.81 -21.66 22.80
CA ILE A 486 -15.61 -21.10 23.43
C ILE A 486 -15.77 -19.58 23.56
N THR A 487 -15.42 -19.04 24.72
CA THR A 487 -15.45 -17.58 24.93
C THR A 487 -14.28 -16.89 24.24
N ALA A 488 -14.45 -15.61 23.85
CA ALA A 488 -13.38 -14.84 23.23
C ALA A 488 -12.10 -14.80 24.06
N GLU A 489 -12.24 -14.60 25.38
CA GLU A 489 -11.12 -14.58 26.33
C GLU A 489 -10.37 -15.91 26.34
N GLN A 490 -11.10 -17.03 26.43
CA GLN A 490 -10.51 -18.37 26.42
C GLN A 490 -9.84 -18.69 25.08
N LEU A 491 -10.47 -18.34 23.95
CA LEU A 491 -9.88 -18.58 22.63
C LEU A 491 -8.59 -17.76 22.42
N THR A 492 -8.57 -16.51 22.88
CA THR A 492 -7.35 -15.69 22.85
C THR A 492 -6.24 -16.32 23.68
N GLU A 493 -6.53 -16.80 24.89
CA GLU A 493 -5.55 -17.48 25.74
C GLU A 493 -5.01 -18.76 25.08
N ASP A 494 -5.89 -19.63 24.58
CA ASP A 494 -5.53 -20.89 23.94
C ASP A 494 -4.66 -20.67 22.69
N VAL A 495 -4.99 -19.67 21.87
CA VAL A 495 -4.23 -19.35 20.66
C VAL A 495 -2.87 -18.76 21.00
N LEU A 496 -2.79 -17.84 21.97
CA LEU A 496 -1.51 -17.24 22.38
C LEU A 496 -0.58 -18.28 23.00
N ALA A 497 -1.11 -19.19 23.83
CA ALA A 497 -0.33 -20.31 24.39
C ALA A 497 0.21 -21.22 23.28
N HIS A 498 -0.60 -21.57 22.29
CA HIS A 498 -0.15 -22.35 21.13
C HIS A 498 0.93 -21.63 20.32
N LEU A 499 0.81 -20.31 20.12
CA LEU A 499 1.81 -19.53 19.40
C LEU A 499 3.13 -19.38 20.18
N GLU A 500 3.09 -19.36 21.51
CA GLU A 500 4.28 -19.41 22.36
C GLU A 500 5.00 -20.77 22.22
N GLU A 501 4.27 -21.87 22.24
CA GLU A 501 4.83 -23.20 21.95
C GLU A 501 5.42 -23.28 20.51
N ALA A 502 4.76 -22.64 19.55
CA ALA A 502 5.23 -22.56 18.17
C ALA A 502 6.54 -21.76 18.07
N GLU A 503 6.70 -20.72 18.87
CA GLU A 503 7.93 -19.93 18.94
C GLU A 503 9.10 -20.77 19.46
N GLU A 504 8.91 -21.48 20.58
CA GLU A 504 9.95 -22.36 21.14
C GLU A 504 10.33 -23.48 20.17
N ALA A 505 9.34 -24.07 19.49
CA ALA A 505 9.59 -25.04 18.43
C ALA A 505 10.34 -24.43 17.23
N LEU A 506 10.10 -23.17 16.90
CA LEU A 506 10.80 -22.46 15.83
C LEU A 506 12.25 -22.13 16.23
N VAL A 507 12.47 -21.69 17.47
CA VAL A 507 13.80 -21.47 18.06
C VAL A 507 14.62 -22.73 17.95
N PHE A 508 14.09 -23.88 18.38
CA PHE A 508 14.78 -25.16 18.25
C PHE A 508 15.07 -25.52 16.78
N ALA A 509 14.08 -25.37 15.89
CA ALA A 509 14.23 -25.71 14.47
C ALA A 509 15.33 -24.90 13.78
N MET A 510 15.32 -23.58 13.99
CA MET A 510 16.33 -22.66 13.44
C MET A 510 17.69 -22.91 14.07
N GLY A 511 17.74 -23.03 15.39
CA GLY A 511 18.95 -23.32 16.15
C GLY A 511 19.64 -24.59 15.67
N GLN A 512 18.90 -25.67 15.49
CA GLN A 512 19.44 -26.95 15.01
C GLN A 512 19.95 -26.85 13.56
N SER A 513 19.20 -26.17 12.69
CA SER A 513 19.59 -25.98 11.29
C SER A 513 20.88 -25.17 11.17
N GLU A 514 20.99 -24.08 11.94
CA GLU A 514 22.14 -23.18 11.94
C GLU A 514 23.35 -23.78 12.65
N TYR A 515 23.13 -24.48 13.77
CA TYR A 515 24.17 -25.26 14.44
C TYR A 515 24.80 -26.27 13.47
N ASN A 516 23.97 -27.07 12.77
CA ASN A 516 24.47 -28.07 11.80
C ASN A 516 25.27 -27.42 10.65
N ARG A 517 24.90 -26.20 10.24
CA ARG A 517 25.62 -25.44 9.21
C ARG A 517 26.98 -24.96 9.70
N LEU A 518 27.06 -24.43 10.91
CA LEU A 518 28.27 -23.86 11.50
C LEU A 518 29.22 -24.94 12.02
N SER A 519 28.70 -26.01 12.61
CA SER A 519 29.47 -27.09 13.23
C SER A 519 30.41 -27.81 12.26
N ALA A 520 30.12 -27.80 10.96
CA ALA A 520 30.96 -28.40 9.93
C ALA A 520 32.37 -27.77 9.86
N ASN A 521 32.49 -26.47 10.19
CA ASN A 521 33.75 -25.74 10.12
C ASN A 521 34.18 -25.13 11.47
N ALA A 522 33.35 -25.26 12.52
CA ALA A 522 33.64 -24.71 13.83
C ALA A 522 34.71 -25.51 14.56
N THR A 523 35.74 -24.82 15.04
CA THR A 523 36.83 -25.36 15.86
C THR A 523 36.69 -24.95 17.33
N ARG A 524 36.16 -23.75 17.58
CA ARG A 524 35.97 -23.16 18.92
C ARG A 524 34.55 -22.66 19.10
N LEU A 525 34.14 -22.47 20.36
CA LEU A 525 32.84 -21.85 20.67
C LEU A 525 32.69 -20.44 20.09
N ALA A 526 33.79 -19.68 19.97
CA ALA A 526 33.81 -18.38 19.30
C ALA A 526 33.31 -18.41 17.84
N ASP A 527 33.41 -19.54 17.14
CA ASP A 527 33.01 -19.67 15.74
C ASP A 527 31.47 -19.62 15.56
N PHE A 528 30.71 -19.79 16.65
CA PHE A 528 29.26 -19.60 16.69
C PHE A 528 28.83 -18.15 17.04
N GLY A 529 29.80 -17.25 17.21
CA GLY A 529 29.56 -15.80 17.34
C GLY A 529 28.82 -15.39 18.63
N GLU A 530 27.98 -14.36 18.50
CA GLU A 530 27.24 -13.76 19.63
C GLU A 530 26.33 -14.78 20.35
N ALA A 531 25.78 -15.77 19.64
CA ALA A 531 24.96 -16.81 20.25
C ALA A 531 25.74 -17.62 21.29
N ALA A 532 26.97 -18.05 20.98
CA ALA A 532 27.82 -18.75 21.96
C ALA A 532 28.24 -17.85 23.11
N LYS A 533 28.47 -16.55 22.84
CA LYS A 533 28.78 -15.58 23.90
C LYS A 533 27.62 -15.43 24.88
N LYS A 534 26.37 -15.38 24.39
CA LYS A 534 25.18 -15.35 25.25
C LYS A 534 24.97 -16.65 26.02
N ALA A 535 25.22 -17.80 25.40
CA ALA A 535 25.05 -19.10 26.04
C ALA A 535 26.08 -19.38 27.15
N PHE A 536 27.34 -19.02 26.93
CA PHE A 536 28.45 -19.50 27.76
C PHE A 536 29.32 -18.41 28.39
N GLY A 537 29.10 -17.13 28.03
CA GLY A 537 29.94 -16.01 28.42
C GLY A 537 31.25 -15.93 27.65
N GLU A 538 31.96 -14.79 27.76
CA GLU A 538 33.21 -14.56 27.04
C GLU A 538 34.33 -15.53 27.43
N GLU A 539 34.33 -16.01 28.67
CA GLU A 539 35.39 -16.84 29.23
C GLU A 539 35.52 -18.21 28.56
N ARG A 540 34.39 -18.81 28.15
CA ARG A 540 34.32 -20.14 27.54
C ARG A 540 34.53 -20.14 26.02
N LEU A 541 34.55 -18.97 25.36
CA LEU A 541 34.60 -18.89 23.88
C LEU A 541 35.83 -19.53 23.24
N ASN A 542 36.92 -19.67 23.99
CA ASN A 542 38.15 -20.32 23.52
C ASN A 542 38.13 -21.85 23.65
N GLU A 543 37.11 -22.43 24.29
CA GLU A 543 36.94 -23.89 24.40
C GLU A 543 36.71 -24.51 23.02
N THR A 544 37.12 -25.77 22.89
CA THR A 544 36.92 -26.56 21.66
C THR A 544 35.43 -26.82 21.43
N ALA A 545 34.98 -26.59 20.19
CA ALA A 545 33.62 -26.97 19.80
C ALA A 545 33.46 -28.50 19.71
N ALA A 546 34.55 -29.22 19.41
CA ALA A 546 34.56 -30.67 19.38
C ALA A 546 34.49 -31.23 20.81
N GLY A 547 33.48 -32.06 21.08
CA GLY A 547 33.30 -32.73 22.37
C GLY A 547 32.42 -31.99 23.38
N LEU A 548 31.62 -31.01 22.94
CA LEU A 548 30.56 -30.42 23.76
C LEU A 548 29.63 -31.52 24.31
N GLY A 549 29.36 -31.45 25.61
CA GLY A 549 28.36 -32.31 26.24
C GLY A 549 26.96 -32.04 25.67
N GLU A 550 26.05 -33.00 25.84
CA GLU A 550 24.68 -32.88 25.33
C GLU A 550 23.97 -31.62 25.84
N SER A 551 24.08 -31.33 27.14
CA SER A 551 23.48 -30.13 27.75
C SER A 551 24.09 -28.82 27.22
N ASP A 552 25.42 -28.73 27.06
CA ASP A 552 26.04 -27.54 26.46
C ASP A 552 25.59 -27.39 24.99
N ARG A 553 25.50 -28.49 24.24
CA ARG A 553 25.01 -28.47 22.86
C ARG A 553 23.57 -27.97 22.76
N GLU A 554 22.68 -28.42 23.64
CA GLU A 554 21.28 -27.96 23.70
C GLU A 554 21.21 -26.46 23.99
N ALA A 555 21.94 -25.98 25.00
CA ALA A 555 22.00 -24.56 25.34
C ALA A 555 22.54 -23.71 24.18
N LEU A 556 23.55 -24.20 23.47
CA LEU A 556 24.09 -23.52 22.28
C LEU A 556 23.07 -23.49 21.14
N VAL A 557 22.39 -24.60 20.86
CA VAL A 557 21.35 -24.69 19.83
C VAL A 557 20.22 -23.70 20.13
N GLU A 558 19.74 -23.65 21.37
CA GLU A 558 18.71 -22.70 21.79
C GLU A 558 19.17 -21.25 21.61
N ALA A 559 20.38 -20.91 22.08
CA ALA A 559 20.92 -19.56 21.95
C ALA A 559 21.11 -19.13 20.49
N ILE A 560 21.55 -20.04 19.61
CA ILE A 560 21.63 -19.80 18.16
C ILE A 560 20.22 -19.54 17.62
N GLY A 561 19.25 -20.37 17.99
CA GLY A 561 17.86 -20.23 17.57
C GLY A 561 17.26 -18.87 17.94
N ARG A 562 17.39 -18.46 19.21
CA ARG A 562 16.90 -17.16 19.70
C ARG A 562 17.59 -15.99 18.99
N TYR A 563 18.92 -16.07 18.79
CA TYR A 563 19.66 -15.04 18.07
C TYR A 563 19.18 -14.91 16.61
N VAL A 564 19.05 -16.03 15.89
CA VAL A 564 18.63 -16.06 14.49
C VAL A 564 17.19 -15.55 14.34
N LEU A 565 16.28 -16.01 15.19
CA LEU A 565 14.89 -15.55 15.19
C LEU A 565 14.80 -14.05 15.46
N ASN A 566 15.57 -13.54 16.42
CA ASN A 566 15.62 -12.12 16.72
C ASN A 566 16.11 -11.27 15.55
N GLU A 567 17.14 -11.71 14.82
CA GLU A 567 17.61 -10.99 13.62
C GLU A 567 16.60 -11.04 12.47
N ILE A 568 15.88 -12.16 12.31
CA ILE A 568 14.75 -12.26 11.38
C ILE A 568 13.65 -11.27 11.76
N ARG A 569 13.28 -11.19 13.04
CA ARG A 569 12.29 -10.24 13.56
C ARG A 569 12.72 -8.80 13.30
N ARG A 570 13.99 -8.48 13.53
CA ARG A 570 14.58 -7.16 13.23
C ARG A 570 14.41 -6.81 11.75
N GLN A 571 14.80 -7.72 10.85
CA GLN A 571 14.65 -7.52 9.42
C GLN A 571 13.18 -7.35 9.02
N LEU A 572 12.29 -8.19 9.57
CA LEU A 572 10.85 -8.13 9.31
C LEU A 572 10.26 -6.79 9.73
N LEU A 573 10.45 -6.38 10.99
CA LEU A 573 9.97 -5.10 11.53
C LEU A 573 10.48 -3.91 10.70
N LEU A 574 11.77 -3.90 10.36
CA LEU A 574 12.36 -2.83 9.56
C LEU A 574 11.79 -2.80 8.13
N SER A 575 11.63 -3.96 7.50
CA SER A 575 11.09 -4.06 6.14
C SER A 575 9.63 -3.61 6.08
N ALA A 576 8.77 -4.12 6.98
CA ALA A 576 7.36 -3.77 7.06
C ALA A 576 7.18 -2.26 7.33
N THR A 577 7.91 -1.73 8.32
CA THR A 577 7.88 -0.30 8.63
C THR A 577 8.37 0.55 7.46
N SER A 578 9.43 0.13 6.75
CA SER A 578 9.98 0.88 5.62
C SER A 578 9.03 0.92 4.43
N GLU A 579 8.49 -0.24 4.04
CA GLU A 579 7.63 -0.38 2.87
C GLU A 579 6.34 0.43 3.04
N LEU A 580 5.64 0.23 4.17
CA LEU A 580 4.37 0.90 4.44
C LEU A 580 4.54 2.40 4.71
N TRP A 581 5.66 2.82 5.31
CA TRP A 581 5.95 4.24 5.49
C TRP A 581 6.13 4.99 4.16
N VAL A 582 6.79 4.36 3.18
CA VAL A 582 6.96 4.97 1.85
C VAL A 582 5.60 5.16 1.17
N ASP A 583 4.75 4.14 1.20
CA ASP A 583 3.39 4.23 0.65
C ASP A 583 2.57 5.30 1.37
N TYR A 584 2.65 5.35 2.71
CA TYR A 584 2.00 6.37 3.52
C TYR A 584 2.43 7.80 3.14
N LEU A 585 3.72 8.04 2.92
CA LEU A 585 4.23 9.36 2.51
C LEU A 585 3.63 9.78 1.16
N THR A 586 3.51 8.86 0.21
CA THR A 586 2.84 9.12 -1.07
C THR A 586 1.36 9.46 -0.86
N ARG A 587 0.64 8.72 -0.01
CA ARG A 587 -0.78 8.97 0.27
C ARG A 587 -1.00 10.32 0.97
N ILE A 588 -0.14 10.71 1.91
CA ILE A 588 -0.21 12.03 2.56
C ILE A 588 0.05 13.16 1.57
N GLU A 589 1.00 13.01 0.66
CA GLU A 589 1.27 14.03 -0.34
C GLU A 589 0.05 14.25 -1.24
N ALA A 590 -0.59 13.16 -1.67
CA ALA A 590 -1.86 13.22 -2.40
C ALA A 590 -2.98 13.90 -1.58
N LEU A 591 -3.09 13.57 -0.29
CA LEU A 591 -4.06 14.19 0.62
C LEU A 591 -3.88 15.70 0.72
N ARG A 592 -2.64 16.18 0.80
CA ARG A 592 -2.35 17.63 0.86
C ARG A 592 -2.85 18.35 -0.38
N VAL A 593 -2.70 17.74 -1.56
CA VAL A 593 -3.17 18.31 -2.83
C VAL A 593 -4.69 18.30 -2.91
N SER A 594 -5.35 17.20 -2.52
CA SER A 594 -6.81 17.07 -2.61
C SER A 594 -7.56 18.00 -1.66
N ILE A 595 -7.09 18.14 -0.42
CA ILE A 595 -7.72 19.03 0.57
C ILE A 595 -7.62 20.51 0.18
N GLY A 596 -6.55 20.89 -0.53
CA GLY A 596 -6.46 22.22 -1.15
C GLY A 596 -7.59 22.51 -2.14
N LEU A 597 -8.13 21.48 -2.79
CA LEU A 597 -9.29 21.57 -3.69
C LEU A 597 -10.63 21.47 -2.95
N GLU A 598 -10.69 20.81 -1.78
CA GLU A 598 -11.89 20.72 -0.93
C GLU A 598 -12.18 22.01 -0.12
N ALA A 599 -11.23 22.95 -0.06
CA ALA A 599 -11.36 24.25 0.63
C ALA A 599 -12.56 25.10 0.13
N TYR A 600 -13.14 24.76 -1.01
CA TYR A 600 -14.39 25.36 -1.52
C TYR A 600 -15.64 25.04 -0.67
N ALA A 601 -15.57 24.06 0.24
CA ALA A 601 -16.69 23.60 1.08
C ALA A 601 -16.81 24.28 2.47
N GLN A 602 -16.25 25.49 2.65
CA GLN A 602 -16.36 26.31 3.88
C GLN A 602 -15.85 25.67 5.20
N ARG A 603 -14.98 24.68 5.12
CA ARG A 603 -14.32 24.07 6.29
C ARG A 603 -12.83 24.37 6.26
N ASP A 604 -12.20 24.52 7.43
CA ASP A 604 -10.76 24.78 7.53
C ASP A 604 -9.95 23.60 6.95
N PRO A 605 -9.21 23.80 5.83
CA PRO A 605 -8.44 22.73 5.18
C PRO A 605 -7.38 22.12 6.10
N LEU A 606 -6.76 22.92 6.98
CA LEU A 606 -5.72 22.44 7.89
C LEU A 606 -6.30 21.50 8.93
N VAL A 607 -7.49 21.80 9.45
CA VAL A 607 -8.18 20.94 10.43
C VAL A 607 -8.53 19.61 9.78
N GLN A 608 -9.08 19.62 8.56
CA GLN A 608 -9.40 18.39 7.84
C GLN A 608 -8.16 17.56 7.53
N TYR A 609 -7.07 18.21 7.11
CA TYR A 609 -5.81 17.53 6.86
C TYR A 609 -5.30 16.84 8.12
N LYS A 610 -5.32 17.53 9.28
CA LYS A 610 -4.90 16.94 10.55
C LYS A 610 -5.73 15.72 10.93
N THR A 611 -7.06 15.78 10.79
CA THR A 611 -7.94 14.64 11.09
C THR A 611 -7.66 13.46 10.17
N LYS A 612 -7.74 13.66 8.84
CA LYS A 612 -7.50 12.59 7.86
C LYS A 612 -6.08 12.03 7.98
N ALA A 613 -5.07 12.88 8.19
CA ALA A 613 -3.69 12.43 8.39
C ALA A 613 -3.51 11.61 9.67
N SER A 614 -4.25 11.93 10.74
CA SER A 614 -4.22 11.14 11.98
C SER A 614 -4.85 9.76 11.78
N GLU A 615 -5.99 9.69 11.10
CA GLU A 615 -6.67 8.42 10.76
C GLU A 615 -5.78 7.54 9.87
N MET A 616 -5.22 8.12 8.82
CA MET A 616 -4.30 7.41 7.92
C MET A 616 -3.05 6.91 8.64
N PHE A 617 -2.54 7.67 9.63
CA PHE A 617 -1.38 7.25 10.41
C PHE A 617 -1.72 6.12 11.39
N ALA A 618 -2.91 6.14 12.01
CA ALA A 618 -3.38 5.02 12.83
C ALA A 618 -3.49 3.75 11.98
N GLN A 619 -4.08 3.86 10.79
CA GLN A 619 -4.16 2.74 9.84
C GLN A 619 -2.77 2.22 9.45
N LEU A 620 -1.80 3.11 9.20
CA LEU A 620 -0.42 2.70 8.91
C LEU A 620 0.15 1.82 10.05
N VAL A 621 -0.07 2.20 11.31
CA VAL A 621 0.43 1.43 12.47
C VAL A 621 -0.24 0.05 12.54
N GLU A 622 -1.55 -0.02 12.30
CA GLU A 622 -2.28 -1.29 12.22
C GLU A 622 -1.77 -2.17 11.06
N ASP A 623 -1.56 -1.57 9.87
CA ASP A 623 -1.06 -2.27 8.70
C ASP A 623 0.35 -2.82 8.93
N ILE A 624 1.23 -2.06 9.61
CA ILE A 624 2.56 -2.53 10.01
C ILE A 624 2.45 -3.74 10.94
N ARG A 625 1.61 -3.64 11.98
CA ARG A 625 1.38 -4.75 12.93
C ARG A 625 0.88 -6.00 12.22
N GLY A 626 -0.17 -5.86 11.39
CA GLY A 626 -0.76 -6.97 10.64
C GLY A 626 0.25 -7.61 9.66
N LEU A 627 1.07 -6.81 9.00
CA LEU A 627 2.12 -7.32 8.09
C LEU A 627 3.22 -8.08 8.85
N VAL A 628 3.62 -7.60 10.03
CA VAL A 628 4.60 -8.28 10.88
C VAL A 628 4.03 -9.60 11.40
N VAL A 629 2.83 -9.58 11.98
CA VAL A 629 2.17 -10.79 12.50
C VAL A 629 2.00 -11.84 11.41
N SER A 630 1.51 -11.45 10.23
CA SER A 630 1.30 -12.39 9.11
C SER A 630 2.57 -13.08 8.60
N ARG A 631 3.76 -12.56 8.94
CA ARG A 631 5.05 -13.12 8.52
C ARG A 631 5.90 -13.63 9.68
N ALA A 632 5.45 -13.46 10.93
CA ALA A 632 6.23 -13.71 12.14
C ALA A 632 6.77 -15.14 12.21
N PHE A 633 5.97 -16.13 11.77
CA PHE A 633 6.38 -17.53 11.83
C PHE A 633 6.84 -18.08 10.48
N ILE A 634 6.62 -17.42 9.34
CA ILE A 634 6.84 -18.00 7.99
C ILE A 634 8.31 -17.97 7.55
N ALA A 635 9.11 -17.07 8.11
CA ALA A 635 10.49 -16.86 7.69
C ALA A 635 11.35 -18.14 7.79
N GLN A 636 12.03 -18.49 6.69
CA GLN A 636 13.05 -19.54 6.59
C GLN A 636 12.62 -20.98 6.93
N ARG A 637 11.33 -21.29 6.82
CA ARG A 637 10.84 -22.67 7.00
C ARG A 637 11.40 -23.63 5.96
N ARG A 638 11.78 -24.83 6.41
CA ARG A 638 11.94 -25.98 5.50
C ARG A 638 10.55 -26.37 4.99
N PRO A 639 10.34 -26.49 3.66
CA PRO A 639 9.10 -27.01 3.13
C PRO A 639 8.80 -28.38 3.72
N ILE A 640 7.55 -28.61 4.13
CA ILE A 640 7.09 -29.96 4.47
C ILE A 640 7.00 -30.71 3.15
N GLU A 641 7.79 -31.77 2.98
CA GLU A 641 7.64 -32.66 1.83
C GLU A 641 6.34 -33.45 1.98
N ILE A 642 5.32 -33.01 1.25
CA ILE A 642 4.02 -33.67 1.17
C ILE A 642 3.91 -34.30 -0.21
N ASN A 643 3.63 -35.60 -0.25
CA ASN A 643 3.34 -36.31 -1.49
C ASN A 643 1.81 -36.38 -1.65
N PRO A 644 1.19 -35.48 -2.44
CA PRO A 644 -0.26 -35.48 -2.58
C PRO A 644 -0.75 -36.77 -3.24
N VAL A 645 -1.97 -37.19 -2.87
CA VAL A 645 -2.58 -38.43 -3.36
C VAL A 645 -2.80 -38.35 -4.87
N GLU A 646 -2.27 -39.31 -5.63
CA GLU A 646 -2.52 -39.35 -7.07
C GLU A 646 -3.97 -39.74 -7.36
N THR A 647 -4.67 -38.87 -8.10
CA THR A 647 -6.07 -39.08 -8.48
C THR A 647 -6.18 -39.13 -10.00
N THR A 648 -6.87 -40.15 -10.52
CA THR A 648 -7.17 -40.26 -11.96
C THR A 648 -8.38 -39.42 -12.38
N ASP A 649 -9.11 -38.86 -11.42
CA ASP A 649 -10.37 -38.17 -11.66
C ASP A 649 -10.14 -36.72 -12.12
N GLN A 650 -10.68 -36.41 -13.30
CA GLN A 650 -10.86 -35.04 -13.76
C GLN A 650 -12.27 -34.58 -13.34
N PRO A 651 -12.41 -33.51 -12.55
CA PRO A 651 -13.66 -32.77 -12.49
C PRO A 651 -14.04 -32.41 -13.92
N GLN A 652 -15.27 -32.74 -14.33
CA GLN A 652 -15.78 -32.34 -15.63
C GLN A 652 -15.68 -30.81 -15.71
N GLN A 653 -15.00 -30.30 -16.73
CA GLN A 653 -14.92 -28.85 -16.95
C GLN A 653 -16.35 -28.28 -17.01
N PRO A 654 -16.64 -27.14 -16.36
CA PRO A 654 -17.96 -26.51 -16.43
C PRO A 654 -18.32 -26.24 -17.90
N GLN A 655 -19.29 -26.98 -18.44
CA GLN A 655 -19.86 -26.68 -19.75
C GLN A 655 -20.99 -25.67 -19.55
N ILE A 656 -20.78 -24.43 -20.00
CA ILE A 656 -21.73 -23.33 -19.82
C ILE A 656 -22.60 -23.23 -21.07
N GLN A 657 -23.88 -23.62 -20.98
CA GLN A 657 -24.91 -23.20 -21.93
C GLN A 657 -26.34 -23.49 -21.41
N PRO A 658 -27.02 -22.53 -20.76
CA PRO A 658 -28.46 -22.64 -20.55
C PRO A 658 -29.20 -22.29 -21.85
N ASN A 659 -30.37 -22.90 -22.03
CA ASN A 659 -31.16 -22.78 -23.24
C ASN A 659 -32.52 -22.16 -22.89
N THR A 660 -32.67 -20.85 -23.01
CA THR A 660 -33.94 -20.17 -22.73
C THR A 660 -34.83 -20.14 -23.96
N GLN A 661 -36.06 -20.67 -23.87
CA GLN A 661 -37.12 -20.46 -24.86
C GLN A 661 -38.14 -19.44 -24.32
N PRO A 662 -38.49 -18.38 -25.07
CA PRO A 662 -39.66 -17.57 -24.72
C PRO A 662 -40.93 -18.43 -24.84
N ALA A 663 -41.84 -18.31 -23.88
CA ALA A 663 -43.07 -19.10 -23.81
C ALA A 663 -43.95 -18.90 -25.06
N GLY A 664 -43.80 -19.79 -26.04
CA GLY A 664 -44.66 -19.90 -27.21
C GLY A 664 -45.84 -20.84 -26.93
N SER A 665 -47.04 -20.29 -26.92
CA SER A 665 -48.30 -21.03 -26.95
C SER A 665 -48.31 -22.06 -28.09
N GLY A 666 -48.52 -23.35 -27.77
CA GLY A 666 -48.93 -24.34 -28.76
C GLY A 666 -48.26 -25.71 -28.65
N ARG A 667 -48.88 -26.61 -27.86
CA ARG A 667 -48.70 -28.06 -27.98
C ARG A 667 -48.79 -28.50 -29.45
N LYS A 668 -47.67 -28.94 -30.06
CA LYS A 668 -47.71 -29.79 -31.26
C LYS A 668 -47.46 -31.25 -30.89
N LYS A 669 -48.53 -32.04 -31.03
CA LYS A 669 -48.53 -33.50 -30.98
C LYS A 669 -47.38 -34.08 -31.82
N ARG A 670 -46.56 -34.91 -31.18
CA ARG A 670 -45.72 -35.94 -31.82
C ARG A 670 -46.56 -36.71 -32.85
N ARG A 671 -46.26 -36.56 -34.13
CA ARG A 671 -46.70 -37.48 -35.18
C ARG A 671 -45.53 -38.44 -35.44
N ARG A 672 -45.68 -39.68 -34.98
CA ARG A 672 -44.87 -40.83 -35.42
C ARG A 672 -45.09 -41.06 -36.92
N ARG A 673 -43.99 -41.28 -37.65
CA ARG A 673 -43.81 -42.08 -38.89
C ARG A 673 -42.33 -41.91 -39.29
N ASN A 674 -41.49 -42.92 -39.48
CA ASN A 674 -41.63 -44.38 -39.49
C ASN A 674 -40.57 -45.00 -38.57
#